data_AF-A0A1M3PPW9-F1
#
_entry.id   AF-A0A1M3PPW9-F1
#
_cell.length_a   1.000
_cell.length_b   1.000
_cell.length_c   1.000
_cell.angle_alpha   90.00
_cell.angle_beta   90.00
_cell.angle_gamma   90.00
#
_symmetry.space_group_name_H-M   'P 1'
#
loop_
_entity.id
_entity.type
_entity.pdbx_description
1 polymer ?
#
loop_
_entity_poly.entity_id
_entity_poly.type
_entity_poly.pdbx_seq_one_letter_code
_entity_poly.pdbx_strand_id
1 'polypeptide(L)'
;MKAMLCQIDGWTGATAATFRLASHDDERLCHLDGKRWAPAIERLPTLRYDFFDGSFDGQIVAPTGEMIVNLDAVPGLAGAQLYDARFRLWRGDLGAGWGGYTLLFDGRVREQPAKAGGAATLSVGCDDAWLDEPLLGTFSGLGAADGGADIRGNLRQLLLGAPRFVEPIIVDAVDNIFMVSDGSIEGVELLFDQLSRFGASSGDYATFAALKAVSLAPGAWATCLAEGFLRTGAPPFGLLTAHVRGSNGGSRGWVRKPGSVIHRIAEIKGQLARVNVADLDALDAAVPFNQSVAVTAQTTARELILSIAQSVNAVPVIDWLGVLRVKPVAIGAPIGTLASDGSAMPPVASVEEIAVSVPWWRLAQQAAVTVRVHQQSEIAAIDLTSGSDAVNAVLTNEMHSLPADAAGNVLSYVGASGDFRVFIGTEDVSASFALATQANPRALTVNYSGQTYTVTDGLDAGEPDAALTIRASGTGAYAGLTIDKVFSLAKATGGANAKTLTLLSDRQTIAYDSAGAPSPTTQTTTFSTNKQNTAATVNWSITDANSVARTPVTSFLSDATGDGVTMTEAQFAAARNGTAGVIVTASISDGGTISDKISVVRVQAGAKGDTGSKGDTGAKGDTGAKGDKGDTGAKGADAIAYVQEATPGAPSSANQLWVKPSTKEMFRWNGSNWVKTLGNLSQYDLINSSALLGSAVVLSANIGTLEVKNANIENLTVGTNKLALNAASSVVYAELASPVTVHNTEVTVLPSSISVGDGRVLGFINLYGSLSGIGRLWLFVRRDGTNIKTFYVNFDVTTTSWAGTFIDDPAPGNHSYAITAVVINSGGAAGTVTVSQADITLMNVKR
;
A
#
# COMPACT_ATOMS: atom_id res chain seq x y z
N MET A 1 68.02 4.46 32.38
CA MET A 1 68.12 4.54 30.91
C MET A 1 67.30 3.38 30.34
N LYS A 2 66.48 3.59 29.32
CA LYS A 2 65.67 2.51 28.72
C LYS A 2 66.48 1.79 27.65
N ALA A 3 66.42 0.46 27.64
CA ALA A 3 67.10 -0.38 26.66
C ALA A 3 66.09 -1.18 25.83
N MET A 4 66.45 -1.42 24.56
CA MET A 4 65.66 -2.23 23.64
C MET A 4 66.44 -3.48 23.22
N LEU A 5 65.73 -4.59 23.08
CA LEU A 5 66.25 -5.84 22.56
C LEU A 5 65.38 -6.28 21.40
N CYS A 6 66.00 -6.74 20.31
CA CYS A 6 65.30 -7.22 19.14
C CYS A 6 65.81 -8.61 18.76
N GLN A 7 64.89 -9.53 18.47
CA GLN A 7 65.20 -10.87 17.95
C GLN A 7 64.57 -11.05 16.56
N ILE A 8 65.37 -11.54 15.61
CA ILE A 8 64.95 -11.83 14.24
C ILE A 8 65.29 -13.28 13.93
N ASP A 9 64.29 -14.08 13.56
CA ASP A 9 64.47 -15.49 13.21
C ASP A 9 64.46 -15.64 11.68
N GLY A 10 65.64 -15.46 11.06
CA GLY A 10 65.83 -15.43 9.61
C GLY A 10 66.45 -16.71 9.03
N TRP A 11 66.73 -16.70 7.73
CA TRP A 11 67.29 -17.84 7.00
C TRP A 11 68.63 -17.49 6.34
N THR A 12 69.70 -18.25 6.57
CA THR A 12 71.04 -17.97 5.99
C THR A 12 71.34 -18.78 4.73
N GLY A 13 70.30 -19.26 4.02
CA GLY A 13 70.44 -20.06 2.80
C GLY A 13 70.58 -21.57 3.06
N ALA A 14 71.09 -21.98 4.22
CA ALA A 14 71.27 -23.39 4.59
C ALA A 14 70.57 -23.80 5.90
N THR A 15 70.37 -22.87 6.84
CA THR A 15 69.78 -23.14 8.16
C THR A 15 68.98 -21.95 8.67
N ALA A 16 67.97 -22.21 9.50
CA ALA A 16 67.30 -21.17 10.27
C ALA A 16 68.28 -20.60 11.31
N ALA A 17 68.37 -19.28 11.39
CA ALA A 17 69.29 -18.57 12.28
C ALA A 17 68.54 -17.48 13.07
N THR A 18 68.85 -17.39 14.37
CA THR A 18 68.30 -16.35 15.24
C THR A 18 69.34 -15.27 15.49
N PHE A 19 69.01 -14.06 15.08
CA PHE A 19 69.81 -12.86 15.31
C PHE A 19 69.26 -12.08 16.51
N ARG A 20 70.15 -11.61 17.38
CA ARG A 20 69.80 -10.91 18.63
C ARG A 20 70.55 -9.59 18.70
N LEU A 21 69.80 -8.52 18.81
CA LEU A 21 70.25 -7.14 18.69
C LEU A 21 69.92 -6.38 19.98
N ALA A 22 70.84 -5.54 20.44
CA ALA A 22 70.69 -4.66 21.60
C ALA A 22 70.90 -3.20 21.18
N SER A 23 70.28 -2.27 21.91
CA SER A 23 70.39 -0.84 21.66
C SER A 23 71.57 -0.15 22.34
N HIS A 24 72.23 -0.81 23.30
CA HIS A 24 73.37 -0.27 24.02
C HIS A 24 74.47 -1.34 24.12
N ASP A 25 75.72 -0.88 24.12
CA ASP A 25 76.87 -1.72 24.44
C ASP A 25 77.11 -1.72 25.96
N ASP A 26 76.34 -2.55 26.67
CA ASP A 26 76.47 -2.78 28.13
C ASP A 26 76.50 -4.28 28.38
N GLU A 27 77.49 -4.75 29.15
CA GLU A 27 77.68 -6.18 29.41
C GLU A 27 76.42 -6.87 29.97
N ARG A 28 75.66 -6.17 30.83
CA ARG A 28 74.45 -6.70 31.48
C ARG A 28 73.30 -6.86 30.49
N LEU A 29 73.27 -6.04 29.44
CA LEU A 29 72.29 -6.11 28.36
C LEU A 29 72.71 -7.14 27.30
N CYS A 30 73.98 -7.10 26.89
CA CYS A 30 74.56 -7.96 25.86
C CYS A 30 74.62 -9.44 26.27
N HIS A 31 74.49 -9.77 27.56
CA HIS A 31 74.47 -11.14 28.10
C HIS A 31 73.15 -11.51 28.81
N LEU A 32 72.09 -10.74 28.58
CA LEU A 32 70.80 -10.94 29.27
C LEU A 32 70.17 -12.31 28.93
N ASP A 33 69.54 -12.93 29.94
CA ASP A 33 68.85 -14.23 29.83
C ASP A 33 69.77 -15.39 29.37
N GLY A 34 71.07 -15.28 29.64
CA GLY A 34 72.07 -16.26 29.18
C GLY A 34 72.22 -16.31 27.66
N LYS A 35 71.75 -15.28 26.94
CA LYS A 35 71.88 -15.11 25.49
C LYS A 35 72.85 -13.98 25.19
N ARG A 36 73.49 -14.06 24.01
CA ARG A 36 74.31 -12.96 23.48
C ARG A 36 73.46 -12.05 22.61
N TRP A 37 73.47 -10.76 22.91
CA TRP A 37 72.81 -9.70 22.16
C TRP A 37 73.88 -8.75 21.63
N ALA A 38 73.93 -8.55 20.31
CA ALA A 38 74.93 -7.69 19.69
C ALA A 38 74.45 -6.22 19.71
N PRO A 39 75.28 -5.25 20.14
CA PRO A 39 74.91 -3.83 20.15
C PRO A 39 74.88 -3.26 18.73
N ALA A 40 73.79 -3.52 18.01
CA ALA A 40 73.70 -3.35 16.56
C ALA A 40 72.43 -2.58 16.14
N ILE A 41 71.65 -2.04 17.08
CA ILE A 41 70.53 -1.16 16.75
C ILE A 41 71.06 0.28 16.62
N GLU A 42 71.17 0.78 15.38
CA GLU A 42 71.69 2.13 15.11
C GLU A 42 70.63 3.21 15.29
N ARG A 43 69.39 2.92 14.85
CA ARG A 43 68.22 3.76 15.10
C ARG A 43 67.19 2.95 15.85
N LEU A 44 66.76 3.49 16.99
CA LEU A 44 65.69 2.89 17.79
C LEU A 44 64.43 2.69 16.94
N PRO A 45 63.66 1.61 17.17
CA PRO A 45 62.47 1.31 16.41
C PRO A 45 61.40 2.38 16.61
N THR A 46 60.85 2.87 15.50
CA THR A 46 59.66 3.71 15.47
C THR A 46 58.47 2.82 15.14
N LEU A 47 57.50 2.77 16.04
CA LEU A 47 56.26 2.01 15.89
C LEU A 47 55.12 2.96 15.47
N ARG A 48 54.35 2.60 14.45
CA ARG A 48 53.24 3.39 13.91
C ARG A 48 51.95 2.56 13.89
N TYR A 49 50.88 3.16 14.41
CA TYR A 49 49.52 2.67 14.22
C TYR A 49 48.72 3.81 13.59
N ASP A 50 48.28 3.59 12.35
CA ASP A 50 47.38 4.50 11.67
C ASP A 50 45.92 4.10 11.93
N PHE A 51 45.14 4.98 12.55
CA PHE A 51 43.70 4.79 12.78
C PHE A 51 42.84 5.48 11.73
N PHE A 52 43.44 6.26 10.82
CA PHE A 52 42.71 7.03 9.83
C PHE A 52 43.54 7.19 8.54
N ASP A 53 43.16 6.44 7.51
CA ASP A 53 43.79 6.50 6.19
C ASP A 53 43.17 7.54 5.25
N GLY A 54 42.19 8.31 5.72
CA GLY A 54 41.46 9.30 4.92
C GLY A 54 40.27 8.75 4.14
N SER A 55 40.07 7.43 4.11
CA SER A 55 39.06 6.79 3.25
C SER A 55 37.67 6.70 3.90
N PHE A 56 37.56 6.88 5.22
CA PHE A 56 36.31 6.66 6.02
C PHE A 56 35.73 5.23 5.92
N ASP A 57 36.45 4.29 5.33
CA ASP A 57 36.02 2.91 5.11
C ASP A 57 36.02 2.07 6.40
N GLY A 58 36.70 2.56 7.44
CA GLY A 58 36.76 1.92 8.76
C GLY A 58 37.46 0.56 8.76
N GLN A 59 38.40 0.32 7.84
CA GLN A 59 39.10 -0.96 7.68
C GLN A 59 39.91 -1.34 8.92
N ILE A 60 40.08 -2.66 9.13
CA ILE A 60 40.99 -3.17 10.16
C ILE A 60 42.42 -2.97 9.66
N VAL A 61 43.21 -2.15 10.36
CA VAL A 61 44.61 -1.89 10.03
C VAL A 61 45.53 -2.51 11.09
N ALA A 62 46.61 -3.14 10.64
CA ALA A 62 47.65 -3.70 11.49
C ALA A 62 48.79 -2.69 11.75
N PRO A 63 49.33 -2.65 12.99
CA PRO A 63 50.46 -1.79 13.30
C PRO A 63 51.74 -2.16 12.54
N THR A 64 52.54 -1.15 12.23
CA THR A 64 53.82 -1.27 11.52
C THR A 64 54.96 -0.63 12.29
N GLY A 65 56.18 -0.89 11.89
CA GLY A 65 57.35 -0.25 12.46
C GLY A 65 58.53 -0.24 11.53
N GLU A 66 59.51 0.60 11.87
CA GLU A 66 60.75 0.73 11.13
C GLU A 66 61.92 0.87 12.11
N MET A 67 63.05 0.23 11.81
CA MET A 67 64.30 0.43 12.55
C MET A 67 65.52 0.32 11.64
N ILE A 68 66.66 0.83 12.09
CA ILE A 68 67.94 0.68 11.37
C ILE A 68 68.89 -0.17 12.21
N VAL A 69 69.47 -1.19 11.58
CA VAL A 69 70.41 -2.12 12.21
C VAL A 69 71.73 -2.13 11.48
N ASN A 70 72.82 -2.25 12.22
CA ASN A 70 74.15 -2.49 11.69
C ASN A 70 74.29 -3.98 11.34
N LEU A 71 74.55 -4.27 10.08
CA LEU A 71 74.66 -5.65 9.58
C LEU A 71 76.02 -6.28 9.92
N ASP A 72 77.07 -5.48 9.98
CA ASP A 72 78.45 -5.95 10.19
C ASP A 72 78.71 -6.31 11.66
N ALA A 73 77.99 -5.66 12.58
CA ALA A 73 78.04 -5.94 14.02
C ALA A 73 77.48 -7.32 14.39
N VAL A 74 76.78 -7.99 13.48
CA VAL A 74 76.08 -9.26 13.75
C VAL A 74 76.52 -10.32 12.74
N PRO A 75 77.31 -11.32 13.18
CA PRO A 75 77.80 -12.37 12.29
C PRO A 75 76.67 -13.07 11.52
N GLY A 76 76.79 -13.11 10.19
CA GLY A 76 75.84 -13.81 9.30
C GLY A 76 74.55 -13.05 8.98
N LEU A 77 74.23 -11.94 9.66
CA LEU A 77 73.01 -11.16 9.41
C LEU A 77 73.04 -10.52 8.01
N ALA A 78 74.21 -10.04 7.58
CA ALA A 78 74.40 -9.47 6.25
C ALA A 78 74.07 -10.45 5.10
N GLY A 79 74.17 -11.77 5.33
CA GLY A 79 73.84 -12.81 4.34
C GLY A 79 72.43 -13.37 4.46
N ALA A 80 71.67 -12.97 5.48
CA ALA A 80 70.38 -13.58 5.79
C ALA A 80 69.24 -13.08 4.87
N GLN A 81 68.37 -14.01 4.50
CA GLN A 81 67.02 -13.73 4.02
C GLN A 81 66.14 -13.46 5.24
N LEU A 82 65.62 -12.24 5.28
CA LEU A 82 64.85 -11.71 6.40
C LEU A 82 63.41 -11.44 6.02
N TYR A 83 63.04 -11.43 4.73
CA TYR A 83 61.64 -11.34 4.31
C TYR A 83 60.80 -12.44 4.98
N ASP A 84 59.64 -12.05 5.54
CA ASP A 84 58.72 -12.90 6.30
C ASP A 84 59.30 -13.49 7.62
N ALA A 85 60.55 -13.16 7.98
CA ALA A 85 61.17 -13.61 9.22
C ALA A 85 60.41 -13.07 10.43
N ARG A 86 60.25 -13.91 11.46
CA ARG A 86 59.62 -13.48 12.72
C ARG A 86 60.51 -12.45 13.42
N PHE A 87 59.89 -11.36 13.86
CA PHE A 87 60.53 -10.23 14.51
C PHE A 87 59.87 -9.98 15.87
N ARG A 88 60.69 -9.85 16.91
CA ARG A 88 60.22 -9.55 18.29
C ARG A 88 61.04 -8.44 18.91
N LEU A 89 60.36 -7.53 19.59
CA LEU A 89 60.96 -6.36 20.23
C LEU A 89 60.57 -6.28 21.70
N TRP A 90 61.56 -6.15 22.58
CA TRP A 90 61.38 -5.96 24.01
C TRP A 90 61.94 -4.62 24.47
N ARG A 91 61.32 -4.06 25.50
CA ARG A 91 61.77 -2.83 26.19
C ARG A 91 61.90 -3.08 27.68
N GLY A 92 62.98 -2.59 28.28
CA GLY A 92 63.21 -2.65 29.73
C GLY A 92 64.07 -1.51 30.24
N ASP A 93 64.31 -1.50 31.54
CA ASP A 93 65.34 -0.64 32.14
C ASP A 93 66.72 -1.27 31.98
N LEU A 94 67.70 -0.46 31.59
CA LEU A 94 69.09 -0.89 31.46
C LEU A 94 69.59 -1.41 32.82
N GLY A 95 70.10 -2.65 32.85
CA GLY A 95 70.54 -3.34 34.06
C GLY A 95 69.45 -4.11 34.81
N ALA A 96 68.18 -4.06 34.38
CA ALA A 96 67.14 -4.94 34.90
C ALA A 96 67.37 -6.39 34.42
N GLY A 97 66.90 -7.38 35.20
CA GLY A 97 66.85 -8.78 34.76
C GLY A 97 65.79 -9.00 33.66
N TRP A 98 65.78 -10.18 33.04
CA TRP A 98 64.86 -10.52 31.92
C TRP A 98 63.39 -10.25 32.25
N GLY A 99 62.94 -10.54 33.47
CA GLY A 99 61.57 -10.24 33.91
C GLY A 99 61.20 -8.73 33.93
N GLY A 100 62.19 -7.84 33.86
CA GLY A 100 61.99 -6.39 33.70
C GLY A 100 61.88 -5.93 32.24
N TYR A 101 61.99 -6.85 31.27
CA TYR A 101 61.81 -6.57 29.85
C TYR A 101 60.42 -7.04 29.40
N THR A 102 59.64 -6.12 28.87
CA THR A 102 58.29 -6.39 28.37
C THR A 102 58.33 -6.52 26.84
N LEU A 103 57.69 -7.55 26.30
CA LEU A 103 57.50 -7.69 24.86
C LEU A 103 56.57 -6.57 24.37
N LEU A 104 57.07 -5.74 23.47
CA LEU A 104 56.36 -4.59 22.93
C LEU A 104 55.73 -4.90 21.58
N PHE A 105 56.40 -5.71 20.76
CA PHE A 105 55.98 -6.02 19.40
C PHE A 105 56.32 -7.46 19.01
N ASP A 106 55.38 -8.16 18.39
CA ASP A 106 55.58 -9.48 17.77
C ASP A 106 54.95 -9.46 16.37
N GLY A 107 55.77 -9.74 15.36
CA GLY A 107 55.35 -9.61 13.97
C GLY A 107 56.37 -10.18 13.02
N ARG A 108 56.38 -9.66 11.80
CA ARG A 108 57.23 -10.13 10.70
C ARG A 108 57.87 -8.97 9.97
N VAL A 109 59.02 -9.26 9.37
CA VAL A 109 59.69 -8.34 8.45
C VAL A 109 58.93 -8.33 7.13
N ARG A 110 58.49 -7.14 6.69
CA ARG A 110 57.61 -6.97 5.52
C ARG A 110 58.33 -7.02 4.19
N GLU A 111 59.59 -6.58 4.17
CA GLU A 111 60.37 -6.48 2.94
C GLU A 111 61.80 -6.92 3.22
N GLN A 112 62.45 -7.53 2.23
CA GLN A 112 63.87 -7.83 2.34
C GLN A 112 64.63 -6.49 2.45
N PRO A 113 65.37 -6.26 3.55
CA PRO A 113 65.99 -4.96 3.77
C PRO A 113 67.04 -4.65 2.69
N ALA A 114 66.96 -3.45 2.15
CA ALA A 114 68.03 -2.89 1.33
C ALA A 114 69.27 -2.67 2.19
N LYS A 115 70.44 -3.10 1.68
CA LYS A 115 71.72 -3.01 2.38
C LYS A 115 72.49 -1.83 1.81
N ALA A 116 72.79 -0.84 2.64
CA ALA A 116 73.54 0.35 2.24
C ALA A 116 74.50 0.77 3.35
N GLY A 117 75.78 0.95 3.02
CA GLY A 117 76.78 1.50 3.95
C GLY A 117 77.00 0.70 5.25
N GLY A 118 76.81 -0.62 5.23
CA GLY A 118 76.96 -1.48 6.43
C GLY A 118 75.71 -1.57 7.33
N ALA A 119 74.65 -0.83 6.99
CA ALA A 119 73.38 -0.84 7.69
C ALA A 119 72.22 -1.35 6.82
N ALA A 120 71.13 -1.73 7.49
CA ALA A 120 69.86 -2.14 6.89
C ALA A 120 68.68 -1.47 7.58
N THR A 121 67.76 -0.94 6.78
CA THR A 121 66.44 -0.52 7.25
C THR A 121 65.50 -1.71 7.27
N LEU A 122 65.01 -2.07 8.44
CA LEU A 122 64.03 -3.13 8.64
C LEU A 122 62.63 -2.52 8.73
N SER A 123 61.76 -2.90 7.79
CA SER A 123 60.32 -2.64 7.86
C SER A 123 59.62 -3.86 8.48
N VAL A 124 58.82 -3.64 9.52
CA VAL A 124 58.13 -4.68 10.28
C VAL A 124 56.63 -4.41 10.35
N GLY A 125 55.84 -5.46 10.46
CA GLY A 125 54.38 -5.38 10.66
C GLY A 125 53.86 -6.56 11.47
N CYS A 126 52.73 -6.37 12.13
CA CYS A 126 52.05 -7.48 12.80
C CYS A 126 51.60 -8.52 11.76
N ASP A 127 51.56 -9.79 12.16
CA ASP A 127 51.12 -10.89 11.30
C ASP A 127 49.59 -10.99 11.31
N ASP A 128 48.96 -10.38 10.29
CA ASP A 128 47.51 -10.31 10.13
C ASP A 128 46.99 -11.00 8.85
N ALA A 129 47.88 -11.68 8.11
CA ALA A 129 47.56 -12.32 6.82
C ALA A 129 46.38 -13.29 6.89
N TRP A 130 46.18 -13.95 8.05
CA TRP A 130 45.07 -14.87 8.26
C TRP A 130 43.68 -14.22 8.14
N LEU A 131 43.60 -12.90 8.35
CA LEU A 131 42.37 -12.14 8.19
C LEU A 131 41.97 -12.00 6.72
N ASP A 132 42.94 -12.03 5.81
CA ASP A 132 42.75 -11.80 4.37
C ASP A 132 42.64 -13.11 3.56
N GLU A 133 42.87 -14.25 4.20
CA GLU A 133 42.66 -15.54 3.57
C GLU A 133 41.16 -15.78 3.26
N PRO A 134 40.85 -16.51 2.17
CA PRO A 134 39.48 -16.91 1.86
C PRO A 134 38.85 -17.66 3.04
N LEU A 135 37.59 -17.33 3.36
CA LEU A 135 36.87 -17.92 4.48
C LEU A 135 36.16 -19.22 4.10
N LEU A 136 35.52 -19.28 2.93
CA LEU A 136 34.75 -20.44 2.49
C LEU A 136 35.61 -21.44 1.72
N GLY A 137 35.43 -22.73 2.02
CA GLY A 137 35.96 -23.82 1.21
C GLY A 137 35.15 -24.03 -0.07
N THR A 138 35.68 -24.86 -0.97
CA THR A 138 34.98 -25.29 -2.20
C THR A 138 34.75 -26.80 -2.19
N PHE A 139 33.72 -27.24 -2.91
CA PHE A 139 33.51 -28.68 -3.15
C PHE A 139 34.62 -29.22 -4.06
N SER A 140 35.25 -30.34 -3.69
CA SER A 140 36.27 -30.98 -4.53
C SER A 140 35.67 -31.89 -5.59
N GLY A 141 34.39 -32.27 -5.45
CA GLY A 141 33.65 -33.05 -6.45
C GLY A 141 34.11 -34.50 -6.53
N LEU A 142 34.45 -35.09 -5.38
CA LEU A 142 34.86 -36.49 -5.24
C LEU A 142 33.69 -37.44 -4.94
N GLY A 143 32.47 -36.92 -4.77
CA GLY A 143 31.25 -37.66 -4.43
C GLY A 143 30.89 -37.61 -2.93
N ALA A 144 29.76 -38.24 -2.60
CA ALA A 144 29.21 -38.29 -1.23
C ALA A 144 29.03 -36.89 -0.61
N ALA A 145 29.50 -36.67 0.63
CA ALA A 145 29.36 -35.40 1.34
C ALA A 145 30.08 -34.23 0.66
N ASP A 146 30.97 -34.50 -0.30
CA ASP A 146 31.72 -33.48 -1.04
C ASP A 146 31.17 -33.21 -2.46
N GLY A 147 30.03 -33.81 -2.79
CA GLY A 147 29.31 -33.50 -4.00
C GLY A 147 29.84 -34.19 -5.26
N GLY A 148 28.98 -34.28 -6.27
CA GLY A 148 29.35 -34.76 -7.59
C GLY A 148 30.31 -33.81 -8.32
N ALA A 149 30.82 -34.25 -9.46
CA ALA A 149 31.71 -33.45 -10.30
C ALA A 149 31.03 -32.18 -10.86
N ASP A 150 29.70 -32.16 -10.89
CA ASP A 150 28.83 -31.07 -11.35
C ASP A 150 28.90 -29.81 -10.47
N ILE A 151 29.16 -29.97 -9.17
CA ILE A 151 29.30 -28.86 -8.23
C ILE A 151 30.75 -28.58 -7.81
N ARG A 152 31.74 -29.20 -8.47
CA ARG A 152 33.16 -28.98 -8.19
C ARG A 152 33.51 -27.49 -8.34
N GLY A 153 34.18 -26.94 -7.33
CA GLY A 153 34.59 -25.54 -7.30
C GLY A 153 33.51 -24.58 -6.80
N ASN A 154 32.27 -25.02 -6.64
CA ASN A 154 31.24 -24.22 -5.97
C ASN A 154 31.62 -24.02 -4.49
N LEU A 155 31.24 -22.87 -3.94
CA LEU A 155 31.54 -22.51 -2.56
C LEU A 155 30.65 -23.29 -1.60
N ARG A 156 31.24 -23.69 -0.47
CA ARG A 156 30.52 -24.28 0.65
C ARG A 156 30.03 -23.16 1.56
N GLN A 157 28.73 -22.90 1.54
CA GLN A 157 28.14 -21.80 2.32
C GLN A 157 28.28 -22.02 3.82
N LEU A 158 28.49 -20.94 4.59
CA LEU A 158 28.62 -20.98 6.04
C LEU A 158 27.49 -20.17 6.69
N LEU A 159 26.77 -20.79 7.62
CA LEU A 159 25.67 -20.16 8.35
C LEU A 159 26.04 -19.95 9.81
N LEU A 160 25.93 -18.71 10.31
CA LEU A 160 26.22 -18.32 11.67
C LEU A 160 24.97 -17.68 12.30
N GLY A 161 24.65 -18.00 13.55
CA GLY A 161 23.43 -17.49 14.19
C GLY A 161 22.15 -18.21 13.76
N ALA A 162 21.13 -17.47 13.35
CA ALA A 162 19.81 -18.01 12.99
C ALA A 162 19.27 -17.48 11.64
N PRO A 163 20.00 -17.67 10.51
CA PRO A 163 19.58 -17.17 9.22
C PRO A 163 18.26 -17.80 8.74
N ARG A 164 17.44 -17.00 8.06
CA ARG A 164 16.10 -17.37 7.58
C ARG A 164 16.04 -17.38 6.06
N PHE A 165 15.23 -18.30 5.54
CA PHE A 165 15.03 -18.56 4.12
C PHE A 165 16.36 -18.82 3.39
N VAL A 166 17.20 -19.64 4.01
CA VAL A 166 18.46 -20.11 3.41
C VAL A 166 18.13 -21.14 2.35
N GLU A 167 18.74 -21.02 1.19
CA GLU A 167 18.69 -22.03 0.13
C GLU A 167 19.77 -23.10 0.37
N PRO A 168 19.39 -24.36 0.61
CA PRO A 168 20.35 -25.46 0.71
C PRO A 168 20.95 -25.78 -0.66
N ILE A 169 22.25 -26.10 -0.70
CA ILE A 169 22.96 -26.48 -1.93
C ILE A 169 22.75 -27.97 -2.17
N ILE A 170 22.27 -28.36 -3.34
CA ILE A 170 22.13 -29.78 -3.69
C ILE A 170 23.51 -30.43 -3.85
N VAL A 171 23.77 -31.52 -3.11
CA VAL A 171 25.06 -32.23 -3.09
C VAL A 171 24.93 -33.61 -3.72
N ASP A 172 23.80 -34.28 -3.49
CA ASP A 172 23.46 -35.55 -4.11
C ASP A 172 22.05 -35.46 -4.71
N ALA A 173 21.99 -35.23 -6.02
CA ALA A 173 20.72 -35.12 -6.74
C ALA A 173 19.98 -36.46 -6.90
N VAL A 174 20.66 -37.60 -6.71
CA VAL A 174 20.03 -38.92 -6.80
C VAL A 174 19.24 -39.20 -5.53
N ASP A 175 19.83 -38.88 -4.38
CA ASP A 175 19.22 -39.14 -3.06
C ASP A 175 18.53 -37.92 -2.44
N ASN A 176 18.48 -36.79 -3.16
CA ASN A 176 17.93 -35.50 -2.72
C ASN A 176 18.55 -35.01 -1.40
N ILE A 177 19.88 -35.04 -1.32
CA ILE A 177 20.63 -34.57 -0.16
C ILE A 177 21.20 -33.19 -0.45
N PHE A 178 20.95 -32.27 0.49
CA PHE A 178 21.33 -30.87 0.39
C PHE A 178 22.23 -30.47 1.56
N MET A 179 23.30 -29.74 1.27
CA MET A 179 24.13 -29.09 2.27
C MET A 179 23.50 -27.76 2.68
N VAL A 180 23.24 -27.63 3.98
CA VAL A 180 22.69 -26.43 4.58
C VAL A 180 23.80 -25.47 4.97
N SER A 181 24.85 -25.95 5.63
CA SER A 181 26.02 -25.16 6.02
C SER A 181 27.27 -26.04 5.99
N ASP A 182 28.44 -25.43 5.82
CA ASP A 182 29.71 -26.10 5.97
C ASP A 182 29.98 -26.44 7.44
N GLY A 183 29.94 -27.73 7.76
CA GLY A 183 30.13 -28.26 9.12
C GLY A 183 28.85 -28.31 9.95
N SER A 184 29.01 -28.63 11.24
CA SER A 184 27.87 -28.93 12.12
C SER A 184 27.00 -27.70 12.40
N ILE A 185 25.69 -27.92 12.44
CA ILE A 185 24.64 -26.94 12.71
C ILE A 185 23.81 -27.34 13.92
N GLU A 186 23.22 -26.36 14.59
CA GLU A 186 22.37 -26.60 15.77
C GLU A 186 21.02 -27.20 15.42
N GLY A 187 20.45 -26.87 14.26
CA GLY A 187 19.12 -27.35 13.90
C GLY A 187 18.58 -26.74 12.62
N VAL A 188 17.66 -27.45 11.98
CA VAL A 188 16.77 -26.89 10.95
C VAL A 188 15.39 -26.77 11.56
N GLU A 189 14.93 -25.54 11.82
CA GLU A 189 13.65 -25.30 12.50
C GLU A 189 12.47 -25.56 11.58
N LEU A 190 12.58 -25.07 10.35
CA LEU A 190 11.55 -25.14 9.32
C LEU A 190 12.21 -25.42 7.98
N LEU A 191 11.58 -26.30 7.21
CA LEU A 191 11.89 -26.53 5.80
C LEU A 191 10.66 -26.14 4.99
N PHE A 192 10.89 -25.51 3.85
CA PHE A 192 9.86 -25.07 2.91
C PHE A 192 10.20 -25.55 1.52
N ASP A 193 9.18 -25.97 0.77
CA ASP A 193 9.21 -26.12 -0.68
C ASP A 193 8.23 -25.10 -1.26
N GLN A 194 8.74 -24.13 -2.02
CA GLN A 194 7.97 -22.98 -2.52
C GLN A 194 7.17 -22.24 -1.41
N LEU A 195 7.80 -21.99 -0.24
CA LEU A 195 7.14 -21.47 0.98
C LEU A 195 6.01 -22.34 1.56
N SER A 196 5.71 -23.51 0.99
CA SER A 196 4.88 -24.52 1.63
C SER A 196 5.71 -25.26 2.68
N ARG A 197 5.27 -25.22 3.92
CA ARG A 197 6.01 -25.75 5.06
C ARG A 197 5.91 -27.27 5.11
N PHE A 198 7.05 -27.95 5.21
CA PHE A 198 7.08 -29.39 5.51
C PHE A 198 6.56 -29.69 6.93
N GLY A 199 6.19 -30.95 7.17
CA GLY A 199 5.93 -31.46 8.52
C GLY A 199 7.17 -31.43 9.43
N ALA A 200 7.07 -32.04 10.60
CA ALA A 200 8.25 -32.23 11.47
C ALA A 200 9.31 -33.11 10.79
N SER A 201 10.59 -32.88 11.11
CA SER A 201 11.68 -33.76 10.66
C SER A 201 11.45 -35.19 11.15
N SER A 202 11.77 -36.16 10.30
CA SER A 202 11.68 -37.60 10.57
C SER A 202 12.82 -38.12 11.45
N GLY A 203 13.80 -37.26 11.77
CA GLY A 203 14.90 -37.58 12.67
C GLY A 203 16.21 -36.92 12.26
N ASP A 204 17.18 -37.00 13.17
CA ASP A 204 18.57 -36.60 12.95
C ASP A 204 19.48 -37.83 12.87
N TYR A 205 20.43 -37.81 11.95
CA TYR A 205 21.36 -38.90 11.66
C TYR A 205 22.80 -38.43 11.91
N ALA A 206 23.63 -39.30 12.48
CA ALA A 206 24.97 -38.91 12.93
C ALA A 206 25.99 -38.65 11.80
N THR A 207 25.75 -39.16 10.59
CA THR A 207 26.68 -39.06 9.46
C THR A 207 25.92 -38.93 8.14
N PHE A 208 26.55 -38.33 7.12
CA PHE A 208 26.03 -38.29 5.76
C PHE A 208 25.64 -39.68 5.24
N ALA A 209 26.47 -40.70 5.51
CA ALA A 209 26.20 -42.07 5.08
C ALA A 209 24.93 -42.65 5.71
N ALA A 210 24.69 -42.38 7.00
CA ALA A 210 23.47 -42.80 7.69
C ALA A 210 22.23 -42.07 7.15
N LEU A 211 22.34 -40.77 6.86
CA LEU A 211 21.27 -39.98 6.24
C LEU A 211 20.96 -40.45 4.81
N LYS A 212 21.97 -40.90 4.07
CA LYS A 212 21.81 -41.47 2.73
C LYS A 212 21.15 -42.86 2.75
N ALA A 213 21.40 -43.66 3.80
CA ALA A 213 20.87 -45.02 3.90
C ALA A 213 19.41 -45.09 4.40
N VAL A 214 18.86 -44.04 5.02
CA VAL A 214 17.47 -44.08 5.52
C VAL A 214 16.44 -44.15 4.37
N SER A 215 15.37 -44.91 4.59
CA SER A 215 14.16 -44.88 3.74
C SER A 215 13.23 -43.76 4.21
N LEU A 216 13.07 -42.70 3.42
CA LEU A 216 12.15 -41.59 3.69
C LEU A 216 10.97 -41.65 2.72
N ALA A 217 9.75 -41.53 3.24
CA ALA A 217 8.56 -41.46 2.41
C ALA A 217 8.48 -40.10 1.67
N PRO A 218 7.81 -40.01 0.51
CA PRO A 218 7.53 -38.73 -0.12
C PRO A 218 6.83 -37.76 0.84
N GLY A 219 7.31 -36.51 0.89
CA GLY A 219 6.83 -35.49 1.84
C GLY A 219 7.46 -35.54 3.23
N ALA A 220 8.24 -36.57 3.55
CA ALA A 220 9.09 -36.62 4.74
C ALA A 220 10.47 -36.01 4.47
N TRP A 221 11.13 -35.52 5.52
CA TRP A 221 12.49 -35.00 5.44
C TRP A 221 13.26 -35.33 6.73
N ALA A 222 14.59 -35.35 6.67
CA ALA A 222 15.47 -35.64 7.80
C ALA A 222 16.75 -34.79 7.75
N THR A 223 17.50 -34.76 8.85
CA THR A 223 18.74 -33.98 8.98
C THR A 223 19.94 -34.84 9.32
N CYS A 224 21.13 -34.30 9.07
CA CYS A 224 22.38 -34.71 9.68
C CYS A 224 23.04 -33.45 10.24
N LEU A 225 22.66 -33.08 11.46
CA LEU A 225 23.07 -31.84 12.11
C LEU A 225 24.58 -31.80 12.38
N ALA A 226 25.19 -32.96 12.66
CA ALA A 226 26.63 -33.09 12.91
C ALA A 226 27.50 -32.70 11.71
N GLU A 227 26.98 -32.80 10.47
CA GLU A 227 27.73 -32.50 9.26
C GLU A 227 27.11 -31.39 8.40
N GLY A 228 25.93 -30.86 8.79
CA GLY A 228 25.31 -29.72 8.13
C GLY A 228 24.40 -30.05 6.94
N PHE A 229 23.83 -31.26 6.89
CA PHE A 229 23.03 -31.72 5.75
C PHE A 229 21.54 -31.92 6.09
N LEU A 230 20.70 -31.88 5.07
CA LEU A 230 19.32 -32.35 5.12
C LEU A 230 19.00 -33.23 3.90
N ARG A 231 17.96 -34.05 4.01
CA ARG A 231 17.47 -34.90 2.93
C ARG A 231 15.95 -34.85 2.84
N THR A 232 15.43 -34.79 1.63
CA THR A 232 13.99 -34.93 1.35
C THR A 232 13.68 -36.34 0.81
N GLY A 233 12.51 -36.89 1.16
CA GLY A 233 12.10 -38.22 0.71
C GLY A 233 11.64 -38.30 -0.74
N ALA A 234 11.48 -37.14 -1.39
CA ALA A 234 11.24 -37.01 -2.82
C ALA A 234 11.95 -35.72 -3.33
N PRO A 235 12.21 -35.61 -4.64
CA PRO A 235 12.70 -34.37 -5.24
C PRO A 235 11.74 -33.20 -4.91
N PRO A 236 12.25 -32.03 -4.48
CA PRO A 236 11.43 -30.83 -4.28
C PRO A 236 10.73 -30.41 -5.58
N PHE A 237 9.54 -29.85 -5.48
CA PHE A 237 8.78 -29.34 -6.62
C PHE A 237 9.33 -28.01 -7.13
N GLY A 238 9.84 -27.18 -6.23
CA GLY A 238 10.45 -25.91 -6.59
C GLY A 238 11.60 -25.53 -5.67
N LEU A 239 11.64 -24.25 -5.31
CA LEU A 239 12.72 -23.71 -4.50
C LEU A 239 12.60 -24.20 -3.06
N LEU A 240 13.63 -24.93 -2.62
CA LEU A 240 13.75 -25.38 -1.24
C LEU A 240 14.40 -24.27 -0.39
N THR A 241 13.76 -23.86 0.71
CA THR A 241 14.35 -22.93 1.68
C THR A 241 14.18 -23.38 3.12
N ALA A 242 15.09 -22.97 3.99
CA ALA A 242 15.13 -23.41 5.38
C ALA A 242 15.33 -22.25 6.37
N HIS A 243 14.76 -22.39 7.56
CA HIS A 243 15.14 -21.64 8.75
C HIS A 243 16.13 -22.46 9.55
N VAL A 244 17.33 -21.93 9.74
CA VAL A 244 18.46 -22.70 10.25
C VAL A 244 18.96 -22.05 11.51
N ARG A 245 19.22 -22.86 12.54
CA ARG A 245 20.14 -22.52 13.61
C ARG A 245 21.52 -22.98 13.14
N GLY A 246 22.36 -22.01 12.81
CA GLY A 246 23.64 -22.21 12.12
C GLY A 246 24.69 -22.92 12.96
N SER A 247 25.97 -22.59 12.71
CA SER A 247 27.10 -23.36 13.20
C SER A 247 27.10 -23.58 14.72
N ASN A 248 27.30 -24.83 15.13
CA ASN A 248 27.49 -25.23 16.53
C ASN A 248 28.79 -25.99 16.81
N GLY A 249 29.63 -26.20 15.79
CA GLY A 249 30.84 -27.03 15.88
C GLY A 249 32.05 -26.34 16.52
N GLY A 250 31.86 -25.21 17.22
CA GLY A 250 32.91 -24.47 17.90
C GLY A 250 33.00 -24.81 19.38
N SER A 251 34.03 -24.33 20.07
CA SER A 251 34.18 -24.53 21.53
C SER A 251 33.03 -23.92 22.36
N ARG A 252 32.26 -23.01 21.75
CA ARG A 252 31.11 -22.31 22.35
C ARG A 252 29.75 -22.89 21.95
N GLY A 253 29.70 -24.01 21.22
CA GLY A 253 28.45 -24.56 20.71
C GLY A 253 27.78 -23.61 19.71
N TRP A 254 26.46 -23.49 19.78
CA TRP A 254 25.69 -22.60 18.90
C TRP A 254 25.96 -21.12 19.18
N VAL A 255 26.58 -20.43 18.22
CA VAL A 255 26.98 -19.03 18.35
C VAL A 255 25.94 -18.07 17.76
N ARG A 256 25.55 -17.06 18.55
CA ARG A 256 24.64 -15.99 18.12
C ARG A 256 25.09 -14.58 18.47
N LYS A 257 25.86 -14.40 19.53
CA LYS A 257 26.29 -13.07 19.96
C LYS A 257 27.50 -12.58 19.16
N PRO A 258 27.74 -11.26 19.01
CA PRO A 258 28.74 -10.74 18.10
C PRO A 258 30.16 -11.25 18.38
N GLY A 259 30.59 -11.23 19.65
CA GLY A 259 31.88 -11.74 20.09
C GLY A 259 31.99 -13.25 19.89
N SER A 260 30.95 -14.01 20.23
CA SER A 260 30.91 -15.45 19.98
C SER A 260 30.94 -15.82 18.48
N VAL A 261 30.34 -15.00 17.61
CA VAL A 261 30.42 -15.20 16.15
C VAL A 261 31.84 -14.90 15.64
N ILE A 262 32.47 -13.80 16.08
CA ILE A 262 33.87 -13.48 15.74
C ILE A 262 34.82 -14.58 16.22
N HIS A 263 34.59 -15.10 17.43
CA HIS A 263 35.33 -16.24 17.98
C HIS A 263 35.23 -17.46 17.06
N ARG A 264 34.03 -17.78 16.55
CA ARG A 264 33.81 -18.90 15.64
C ARG A 264 34.54 -18.72 14.31
N ILE A 265 34.57 -17.51 13.76
CA ILE A 265 35.33 -17.20 12.53
C ILE A 265 36.83 -17.49 12.75
N ALA A 266 37.38 -17.05 13.89
CA ALA A 266 38.78 -17.31 14.23
C ALA A 266 39.09 -18.80 14.44
N GLU A 267 38.15 -19.57 15.02
CA GLU A 267 38.26 -21.03 15.12
C GLU A 267 38.29 -21.72 13.75
N ILE A 268 37.41 -21.31 12.83
CA ILE A 268 37.36 -21.86 11.47
C ILE A 268 38.70 -21.62 10.74
N LYS A 269 39.30 -20.45 10.95
CA LYS A 269 40.65 -20.13 10.42
C LYS A 269 41.80 -20.78 11.20
N GLY A 270 41.54 -21.42 12.34
CA GLY A 270 42.57 -22.01 13.20
C GLY A 270 43.46 -20.99 13.92
N GLN A 271 43.01 -19.74 14.06
CA GLN A 271 43.80 -18.60 14.57
C GLN A 271 43.27 -18.05 15.89
N LEU A 272 42.56 -18.85 16.69
CA LEU A 272 41.99 -18.41 17.96
C LEU A 272 43.04 -17.86 18.94
N ALA A 273 44.28 -18.36 18.89
CA ALA A 273 45.40 -17.85 19.70
C ALA A 273 45.77 -16.38 19.39
N ARG A 274 45.37 -15.87 18.21
CA ARG A 274 45.58 -14.48 17.78
C ARG A 274 44.38 -13.58 18.07
N VAL A 275 43.43 -14.04 18.88
CA VAL A 275 42.25 -13.26 19.25
C VAL A 275 42.15 -13.17 20.76
N ASN A 276 41.88 -11.96 21.27
CA ASN A 276 41.66 -11.79 22.68
C ASN A 276 40.23 -12.23 23.06
N VAL A 277 40.11 -13.45 23.58
CA VAL A 277 38.83 -14.05 23.97
C VAL A 277 38.10 -13.24 25.04
N ALA A 278 38.83 -12.62 25.98
CA ALA A 278 38.23 -11.82 27.05
C ALA A 278 37.58 -10.53 26.51
N ASP A 279 38.19 -9.89 25.51
CA ASP A 279 37.59 -8.73 24.83
C ASP A 279 36.29 -9.13 24.10
N LEU A 280 36.23 -10.33 23.49
CA LEU A 280 35.01 -10.86 22.86
C LEU A 280 33.91 -11.19 23.88
N ASP A 281 34.26 -11.73 25.04
CA ASP A 281 33.31 -11.98 26.12
C ASP A 281 32.76 -10.67 26.72
N ALA A 282 33.63 -9.67 26.86
CA ALA A 282 33.23 -8.34 27.27
C ALA A 282 32.29 -7.67 26.24
N LEU A 283 32.55 -7.88 24.93
CA LEU A 283 31.65 -7.43 23.87
C LEU A 283 30.28 -8.09 23.97
N ASP A 284 30.22 -9.42 24.14
CA ASP A 284 28.97 -10.16 24.29
C ASP A 284 28.17 -9.77 25.55
N ALA A 285 28.86 -9.31 26.60
CA ALA A 285 28.23 -8.77 27.80
C ALA A 285 27.69 -7.35 27.59
N ALA A 286 28.43 -6.50 26.87
CA ALA A 286 28.06 -5.10 26.62
C ALA A 286 26.92 -4.96 25.59
N VAL A 287 26.94 -5.78 24.53
CA VAL A 287 25.98 -5.74 23.42
C VAL A 287 25.43 -7.15 23.13
N PRO A 288 24.53 -7.69 23.99
CA PRO A 288 24.03 -9.06 23.88
C PRO A 288 22.97 -9.22 22.76
N PHE A 289 23.19 -8.62 21.60
CA PHE A 289 22.28 -8.68 20.46
C PHE A 289 22.56 -9.91 19.61
N ASN A 290 21.51 -10.66 19.29
CA ASN A 290 21.63 -11.84 18.46
C ASN A 290 21.91 -11.45 17.00
N GLN A 291 22.96 -12.03 16.44
CA GLN A 291 23.36 -11.92 15.04
C GLN A 291 22.85 -13.11 14.24
N SER A 292 22.69 -12.90 12.94
CA SER A 292 22.35 -13.93 11.96
C SER A 292 23.02 -13.58 10.65
N VAL A 293 23.96 -14.41 10.25
CA VAL A 293 24.85 -14.14 9.11
C VAL A 293 24.92 -15.38 8.24
N ALA A 294 24.60 -15.23 6.97
CA ALA A 294 24.75 -16.28 5.97
C ALA A 294 25.84 -15.83 4.98
N VAL A 295 26.90 -16.63 4.89
CA VAL A 295 28.04 -16.36 4.01
C VAL A 295 27.92 -17.32 2.83
N THR A 296 27.36 -16.83 1.73
CA THR A 296 27.09 -17.59 0.50
C THR A 296 28.03 -17.24 -0.65
N ALA A 297 28.73 -16.11 -0.54
CA ALA A 297 29.77 -15.67 -1.46
C ALA A 297 31.13 -15.65 -0.74
N GLN A 298 32.22 -15.74 -1.49
CA GLN A 298 33.55 -15.71 -0.91
C GLN A 298 33.81 -14.35 -0.27
N THR A 299 34.32 -14.37 0.96
CA THR A 299 34.72 -13.19 1.74
C THR A 299 35.95 -13.53 2.57
N THR A 300 36.56 -12.53 3.17
CA THR A 300 37.68 -12.70 4.10
C THR A 300 37.20 -12.62 5.54
N ALA A 301 37.99 -13.15 6.48
CA ALA A 301 37.69 -12.97 7.90
C ALA A 301 37.71 -11.48 8.29
N ARG A 302 38.56 -10.66 7.66
CA ARG A 302 38.65 -9.21 7.90
C ARG A 302 37.31 -8.53 7.64
N GLU A 303 36.76 -8.70 6.44
CA GLU A 303 35.52 -8.07 6.01
C GLU A 303 34.34 -8.49 6.89
N LEU A 304 34.24 -9.79 7.17
CA LEU A 304 33.15 -10.35 7.96
C LEU A 304 33.20 -9.88 9.42
N ILE A 305 34.38 -9.92 10.05
CA ILE A 305 34.57 -9.45 11.43
C ILE A 305 34.29 -7.94 11.52
N LEU A 306 34.74 -7.16 10.53
CA LEU A 306 34.48 -5.73 10.49
C LEU A 306 32.98 -5.45 10.38
N SER A 307 32.28 -6.13 9.47
CA SER A 307 30.83 -6.00 9.31
C SER A 307 30.07 -6.31 10.60
N ILE A 308 30.43 -7.40 11.29
CA ILE A 308 29.82 -7.78 12.57
C ILE A 308 30.09 -6.73 13.65
N ALA A 309 31.34 -6.26 13.78
CA ALA A 309 31.70 -5.26 14.79
C ALA A 309 30.98 -3.92 14.55
N GLN A 310 30.92 -3.46 13.29
CA GLN A 310 30.19 -2.24 12.91
C GLN A 310 28.69 -2.34 13.21
N SER A 311 28.08 -3.53 13.05
CA SER A 311 26.65 -3.74 13.35
C SER A 311 26.28 -3.47 14.82
N VAL A 312 27.25 -3.54 15.73
CA VAL A 312 27.06 -3.32 17.17
C VAL A 312 27.88 -2.13 17.69
N ASN A 313 28.30 -1.23 16.79
CA ASN A 313 29.11 -0.05 17.11
C ASN A 313 30.38 -0.38 17.93
N ALA A 314 31.07 -1.44 17.52
CA ALA A 314 32.35 -1.86 18.06
C ALA A 314 33.47 -1.67 17.04
N VAL A 315 34.69 -1.44 17.54
CA VAL A 315 35.88 -1.24 16.72
C VAL A 315 36.80 -2.45 16.90
N PRO A 316 37.05 -3.21 15.83
CA PRO A 316 38.10 -4.23 15.79
C PRO A 316 39.46 -3.58 15.51
N VAL A 317 40.46 -3.90 16.32
CA VAL A 317 41.85 -3.42 16.21
C VAL A 317 42.83 -4.57 16.40
N ILE A 318 44.01 -4.47 15.80
CA ILE A 318 45.10 -5.42 16.02
C ILE A 318 46.11 -4.73 16.94
N ASP A 319 46.39 -5.32 18.09
CA ASP A 319 47.40 -4.76 18.99
C ASP A 319 48.83 -5.01 18.48
N TRP A 320 49.81 -4.40 19.14
CA TRP A 320 51.22 -4.51 18.77
C TRP A 320 51.79 -5.94 18.86
N LEU A 321 51.06 -6.87 19.49
CA LEU A 321 51.44 -8.28 19.58
C LEU A 321 50.78 -9.12 18.48
N GLY A 322 50.07 -8.48 17.54
CA GLY A 322 49.34 -9.17 16.48
C GLY A 322 48.04 -9.83 16.95
N VAL A 323 47.52 -9.44 18.12
CA VAL A 323 46.27 -10.00 18.67
C VAL A 323 45.10 -9.10 18.28
N LEU A 324 44.07 -9.69 17.67
CA LEU A 324 42.80 -9.02 17.39
C LEU A 324 42.06 -8.75 18.71
N ARG A 325 41.69 -7.49 18.91
CA ARG A 325 40.86 -7.00 20.00
C ARG A 325 39.64 -6.31 19.43
N VAL A 326 38.48 -6.51 20.03
CA VAL A 326 37.23 -5.89 19.58
C VAL A 326 36.57 -5.23 20.78
N LYS A 327 36.31 -3.93 20.70
CA LYS A 327 35.72 -3.18 21.82
C LYS A 327 34.56 -2.29 21.37
N PRO A 328 33.44 -2.26 22.12
CA PRO A 328 32.36 -1.32 21.86
C PRO A 328 32.83 0.12 22.08
N VAL A 329 32.37 1.06 21.26
CA VAL A 329 32.65 2.48 21.45
C VAL A 329 31.82 2.99 22.62
N ALA A 330 32.49 3.40 23.69
CA ALA A 330 31.85 4.00 24.86
C ALA A 330 32.71 5.13 25.42
N ILE A 331 32.07 6.22 25.86
CA ILE A 331 32.73 7.28 26.62
C ILE A 331 32.72 6.86 28.09
N GLY A 332 33.88 6.46 28.60
CA GLY A 332 34.06 6.02 29.98
C GLY A 332 34.81 7.04 30.85
N ALA A 333 34.95 6.72 32.13
CA ALA A 333 35.89 7.43 33.00
C ALA A 333 37.32 7.28 32.47
N PRO A 334 38.16 8.31 32.54
CA PRO A 334 39.55 8.22 32.11
C PRO A 334 40.27 7.17 32.97
N ILE A 335 40.87 6.18 32.33
CA ILE A 335 41.61 5.09 32.98
C ILE A 335 43.12 5.37 33.07
N GLY A 336 43.57 6.50 32.52
CA GLY A 336 44.97 6.92 32.51
C GLY A 336 45.13 8.34 31.99
N THR A 337 46.30 8.91 32.23
CA THR A 337 46.69 10.24 31.74
C THR A 337 47.70 10.06 30.61
N LEU A 338 47.47 10.72 29.47
CA LEU A 338 48.49 10.89 28.43
C LEU A 338 49.19 12.22 28.68
N ALA A 339 50.45 12.16 29.13
CA ALA A 339 51.19 13.33 29.58
C ALA A 339 52.23 13.76 28.53
N SER A 340 52.18 15.03 28.12
CA SER A 340 53.10 15.63 27.14
C SER A 340 54.49 15.91 27.69
N ASP A 341 54.67 15.80 29.00
CA ASP A 341 55.97 15.83 29.68
C ASP A 341 56.70 14.47 29.65
N GLY A 342 56.08 13.45 29.03
CA GLY A 342 56.62 12.09 28.97
C GLY A 342 56.57 11.33 30.30
N SER A 343 55.87 11.85 31.31
CA SER A 343 55.70 11.20 32.63
C SER A 343 54.76 10.00 32.58
N ALA A 344 53.93 9.89 31.54
CA ALA A 344 52.99 8.81 31.33
C ALA A 344 53.17 8.13 29.96
N MET A 345 52.79 6.86 29.88
CA MET A 345 52.90 6.05 28.65
C MET A 345 51.54 5.90 27.97
N PRO A 346 51.48 5.92 26.62
CA PRO A 346 52.55 6.27 25.69
C PRO A 346 52.98 7.76 25.79
N PRO A 347 54.29 8.07 25.60
CA PRO A 347 54.79 9.44 25.70
C PRO A 347 54.23 10.27 24.56
N VAL A 348 53.66 11.42 24.89
CA VAL A 348 52.99 12.29 23.91
C VAL A 348 54.00 13.34 23.42
N ALA A 349 54.34 13.28 22.13
CA ALA A 349 55.29 14.22 21.53
C ALA A 349 54.71 15.63 21.36
N SER A 350 53.44 15.72 20.99
CA SER A 350 52.69 16.97 20.88
C SER A 350 51.18 16.68 20.99
N VAL A 351 50.42 17.67 21.49
CA VAL A 351 48.96 17.63 21.51
C VAL A 351 48.47 18.80 20.66
N GLU A 352 47.65 18.52 19.67
CA GLU A 352 47.01 19.52 18.82
C GLU A 352 45.51 19.27 18.79
N GLU A 353 44.72 20.32 19.01
CA GLU A 353 43.27 20.27 18.89
C GLU A 353 42.90 20.57 17.44
N ILE A 354 42.41 19.56 16.73
CA ILE A 354 41.99 19.71 15.33
C ILE A 354 40.52 20.10 15.32
N ALA A 355 40.18 21.14 14.56
CA ALA A 355 38.79 21.52 14.32
C ALA A 355 38.08 20.41 13.53
N VAL A 356 37.29 19.60 14.22
CA VAL A 356 36.39 18.61 13.62
C VAL A 356 35.03 19.26 13.34
N SER A 357 34.42 18.87 12.22
CA SER A 357 33.04 19.25 11.92
C SER A 357 32.09 18.72 13.01
N VAL A 358 30.94 19.39 13.18
CA VAL A 358 29.92 18.98 14.15
C VAL A 358 29.61 17.48 14.05
N PRO A 359 29.50 16.76 15.18
CA PRO A 359 29.31 15.33 15.18
C PRO A 359 28.02 14.99 14.44
N TRP A 360 28.16 14.25 13.35
CA TRP A 360 27.04 13.66 12.63
C TRP A 360 26.67 12.36 13.33
N TRP A 361 25.41 12.24 13.74
CA TRP A 361 24.84 10.98 14.19
C TRP A 361 24.14 10.33 13.00
N ARG A 362 24.53 9.10 12.67
CA ARG A 362 23.80 8.27 11.70
C ARG A 362 23.00 7.23 12.48
N LEU A 363 21.68 7.38 12.49
CA LEU A 363 20.79 6.33 12.99
C LEU A 363 20.57 5.33 11.84
N ALA A 364 21.02 4.09 12.02
CA ALA A 364 20.72 2.99 11.10
C ALA A 364 19.79 2.00 11.79
N GLN A 365 18.57 1.85 11.28
CA GLN A 365 17.64 0.81 11.72
C GLN A 365 17.62 -0.27 10.64
N GLN A 366 17.97 -1.50 11.01
CA GLN A 366 17.94 -2.66 10.12
C GLN A 366 16.98 -3.71 10.68
N ALA A 367 16.17 -4.32 9.80
CA ALA A 367 15.33 -5.45 10.14
C ALA A 367 16.14 -6.76 10.04
N ALA A 368 15.64 -7.85 10.63
CA ALA A 368 16.22 -9.17 10.41
C ALA A 368 16.17 -9.51 8.91
N VAL A 369 17.33 -9.58 8.28
CA VAL A 369 17.46 -9.78 6.84
C VAL A 369 17.18 -11.25 6.50
N THR A 370 16.32 -11.47 5.51
CA THR A 370 16.11 -12.77 4.89
C THR A 370 17.24 -13.03 3.89
N VAL A 371 17.83 -14.22 3.91
CA VAL A 371 18.96 -14.55 3.01
C VAL A 371 18.53 -14.47 1.55
N ARG A 372 17.32 -14.95 1.24
CA ARG A 372 16.70 -14.82 -0.06
C ARG A 372 15.26 -14.30 0.09
N VAL A 373 14.87 -13.42 -0.82
CA VAL A 373 13.48 -12.97 -1.00
C VAL A 373 12.88 -13.81 -2.13
N HIS A 374 11.72 -14.44 -1.86
CA HIS A 374 11.04 -15.27 -2.84
C HIS A 374 10.26 -14.40 -3.84
N GLN A 375 10.33 -14.76 -5.12
CA GLN A 375 9.48 -14.19 -6.17
C GLN A 375 8.10 -14.83 -6.15
N GLN A 376 7.09 -14.18 -6.73
CA GLN A 376 5.72 -14.70 -6.78
C GLN A 376 5.65 -16.10 -7.43
N SER A 377 6.49 -16.39 -8.43
CA SER A 377 6.56 -17.70 -9.09
C SER A 377 7.19 -18.81 -8.23
N GLU A 378 7.85 -18.43 -7.13
CA GLU A 378 8.52 -19.35 -6.19
C GLU A 378 7.64 -19.63 -4.97
N ILE A 379 6.42 -19.10 -4.93
CA ILE A 379 5.45 -19.33 -3.87
C ILE A 379 4.44 -20.34 -4.37
N ALA A 380 4.22 -21.41 -3.61
CA ALA A 380 3.16 -22.36 -3.87
C ALA A 380 1.84 -21.60 -3.85
N ALA A 381 1.16 -21.56 -5.00
CA ALA A 381 -0.25 -21.23 -5.02
C ALA A 381 -0.96 -22.36 -4.29
N ILE A 382 -1.23 -22.16 -3.00
CA ILE A 382 -2.30 -22.89 -2.36
C ILE A 382 -3.54 -22.36 -3.06
N ASP A 383 -4.03 -23.12 -4.04
CA ASP A 383 -5.44 -23.03 -4.37
C ASP A 383 -6.15 -23.29 -3.05
N LEU A 384 -6.60 -22.20 -2.43
CA LEU A 384 -7.67 -22.28 -1.46
C LEU A 384 -8.76 -22.99 -2.26
N THR A 385 -8.97 -24.29 -2.02
CA THR A 385 -10.23 -24.94 -2.40
C THR A 385 -11.28 -23.92 -2.04
N SER A 386 -11.96 -23.37 -3.04
CA SER A 386 -12.88 -22.25 -2.85
C SER A 386 -13.71 -22.61 -1.63
N GLY A 387 -13.59 -21.81 -0.56
CA GLY A 387 -14.50 -21.98 0.56
C GLY A 387 -15.90 -22.01 -0.03
N SER A 388 -16.73 -22.97 0.35
CA SER A 388 -18.10 -23.05 -0.14
C SER A 388 -18.70 -21.65 -0.09
N ASP A 389 -19.05 -21.11 -1.26
CA ASP A 389 -19.51 -19.73 -1.39
C ASP A 389 -20.54 -19.43 -0.31
N ALA A 390 -20.38 -18.30 0.38
CA ALA A 390 -21.22 -17.96 1.52
C ALA A 390 -22.69 -17.93 1.08
N VAL A 391 -23.50 -18.84 1.62
CA VAL A 391 -24.93 -18.86 1.36
C VAL A 391 -25.58 -17.76 2.19
N ASN A 392 -26.08 -16.72 1.53
CA ASN A 392 -26.79 -15.62 2.17
C ASN A 392 -28.26 -15.66 1.79
N ALA A 393 -29.15 -15.29 2.72
CA ALA A 393 -30.57 -15.19 2.44
C ALA A 393 -31.10 -13.84 2.89
N VAL A 394 -32.09 -13.32 2.18
CA VAL A 394 -32.79 -12.06 2.50
C VAL A 394 -34.27 -12.22 2.22
N LEU A 395 -35.12 -11.53 2.99
CA LEU A 395 -36.50 -11.31 2.57
C LEU A 395 -36.60 -9.95 1.90
N THR A 396 -37.33 -9.85 0.79
CA THR A 396 -37.56 -8.54 0.16
C THR A 396 -38.43 -7.62 1.01
N ASN A 397 -39.12 -8.18 2.02
CA ASN A 397 -39.92 -7.46 2.99
C ASN A 397 -39.79 -8.11 4.38
N GLU A 398 -38.79 -7.74 5.18
CA GLU A 398 -38.55 -8.34 6.50
C GLU A 398 -39.50 -7.81 7.59
N MET A 399 -40.16 -6.68 7.35
CA MET A 399 -41.10 -6.08 8.31
C MET A 399 -42.17 -5.27 7.59
N HIS A 400 -43.44 -5.47 7.95
CA HIS A 400 -44.56 -4.69 7.42
C HIS A 400 -45.45 -4.12 8.51
N SER A 401 -45.91 -2.89 8.33
CA SER A 401 -46.89 -2.26 9.21
C SER A 401 -48.30 -2.40 8.64
N LEU A 402 -49.21 -2.88 9.48
CA LEU A 402 -50.61 -3.13 9.15
C LEU A 402 -51.47 -1.97 9.66
N PRO A 403 -52.31 -1.36 8.82
CA PRO A 403 -53.25 -0.35 9.29
C PRO A 403 -54.27 -1.00 10.24
N ALA A 404 -54.48 -0.39 11.42
CA ALA A 404 -55.46 -0.84 12.39
C ALA A 404 -56.45 0.27 12.76
N ASP A 405 -57.70 -0.11 13.07
CA ASP A 405 -58.69 0.80 13.61
C ASP A 405 -58.35 1.22 15.06
N ALA A 406 -59.16 2.13 15.63
CA ALA A 406 -58.98 2.59 17.00
C ALA A 406 -59.21 1.49 18.07
N ALA A 407 -59.83 0.37 17.71
CA ALA A 407 -60.04 -0.79 18.57
C ALA A 407 -58.92 -1.85 18.43
N GLY A 408 -57.94 -1.61 17.55
CA GLY A 408 -56.81 -2.50 17.31
C GLY A 408 -57.06 -3.60 16.27
N ASN A 409 -58.21 -3.60 15.57
CA ASN A 409 -58.47 -4.56 14.50
C ASN A 409 -57.71 -4.17 13.23
N VAL A 410 -57.04 -5.14 12.60
CA VAL A 410 -56.34 -4.92 11.32
C VAL A 410 -57.35 -4.69 10.21
N LEU A 411 -57.20 -3.58 9.48
CA LEU A 411 -58.08 -3.19 8.39
C LEU A 411 -57.70 -3.85 7.05
N SER A 412 -56.43 -4.19 6.87
CA SER A 412 -55.91 -4.77 5.63
C SER A 412 -54.55 -5.41 5.84
N TYR A 413 -54.35 -6.61 5.26
CA TYR A 413 -53.04 -7.27 5.14
C TYR A 413 -52.36 -7.02 3.79
N VAL A 414 -52.90 -6.10 2.97
CA VAL A 414 -52.28 -5.75 1.69
C VAL A 414 -50.85 -5.23 1.93
N GLY A 415 -49.89 -5.83 1.25
CA GLY A 415 -48.46 -5.54 1.39
C GLY A 415 -47.73 -6.41 2.42
N ALA A 416 -48.43 -7.24 3.20
CA ALA A 416 -47.82 -8.24 4.10
C ALA A 416 -47.31 -9.48 3.34
N SER A 417 -46.52 -9.23 2.30
CA SER A 417 -45.93 -10.25 1.42
C SER A 417 -44.53 -9.84 0.99
N GLY A 418 -43.72 -10.82 0.60
CA GLY A 418 -42.41 -10.62 -0.01
C GLY A 418 -41.87 -11.90 -0.61
N ASP A 419 -40.69 -11.82 -1.21
CA ASP A 419 -39.94 -12.98 -1.71
C ASP A 419 -38.81 -13.34 -0.74
N PHE A 420 -38.60 -14.63 -0.53
CA PHE A 420 -37.43 -15.17 0.14
C PHE A 420 -36.35 -15.44 -0.91
N ARG A 421 -35.22 -14.72 -0.84
CA ARG A 421 -34.12 -14.87 -1.78
C ARG A 421 -32.90 -15.52 -1.13
N VAL A 422 -32.31 -16.51 -1.80
CA VAL A 422 -31.09 -17.20 -1.39
C VAL A 422 -30.04 -17.00 -2.47
N PHE A 423 -28.87 -16.51 -2.04
CA PHE A 423 -27.74 -16.23 -2.90
C PHE A 423 -26.53 -17.08 -2.50
N ILE A 424 -25.78 -17.50 -3.50
CA ILE A 424 -24.46 -18.13 -3.34
C ILE A 424 -23.48 -17.27 -4.13
N GLY A 425 -22.61 -16.56 -3.41
CA GLY A 425 -21.81 -15.50 -4.03
C GLY A 425 -22.71 -14.41 -4.63
N THR A 426 -22.70 -14.29 -5.97
CA THR A 426 -23.55 -13.34 -6.73
C THR A 426 -24.71 -14.01 -7.46
N GLU A 427 -24.85 -15.33 -7.40
CA GLU A 427 -25.91 -16.09 -8.09
C GLU A 427 -27.17 -16.22 -7.23
N ASP A 428 -28.34 -15.91 -7.80
CA ASP A 428 -29.65 -16.17 -7.17
C ASP A 428 -30.04 -17.64 -7.38
N VAL A 429 -29.99 -18.42 -6.30
CA VAL A 429 -30.33 -19.86 -6.30
C VAL A 429 -31.69 -20.14 -5.65
N SER A 430 -32.52 -19.11 -5.43
CA SER A 430 -33.78 -19.20 -4.67
C SER A 430 -34.76 -20.24 -5.20
N ALA A 431 -34.75 -20.49 -6.52
CA ALA A 431 -35.60 -21.49 -7.17
C ALA A 431 -35.30 -22.94 -6.69
N SER A 432 -34.11 -23.17 -6.15
CA SER A 432 -33.72 -24.48 -5.61
C SER A 432 -34.16 -24.69 -4.16
N PHE A 433 -34.85 -23.74 -3.55
CA PHE A 433 -35.33 -23.81 -2.16
C PHE A 433 -36.86 -23.78 -2.09
N ALA A 434 -37.42 -24.66 -1.26
CA ALA A 434 -38.85 -24.70 -0.93
C ALA A 434 -39.11 -24.00 0.41
N LEU A 435 -40.17 -23.18 0.47
CA LEU A 435 -40.54 -22.41 1.65
C LEU A 435 -41.58 -23.12 2.52
N ALA A 436 -41.43 -23.00 3.84
CA ALA A 436 -42.39 -23.48 4.81
C ALA A 436 -42.38 -22.63 6.09
N THR A 437 -43.44 -22.72 6.89
CA THR A 437 -43.51 -22.13 8.22
C THR A 437 -42.69 -22.98 9.19
N GLN A 438 -41.66 -22.39 9.81
CA GLN A 438 -40.92 -23.02 10.90
C GLN A 438 -41.51 -22.69 12.28
N ALA A 439 -41.94 -21.44 12.48
CA ALA A 439 -42.61 -21.01 13.70
C ALA A 439 -43.62 -19.89 13.41
N ASN A 440 -44.81 -20.02 13.98
CA ASN A 440 -45.89 -19.06 13.84
C ASN A 440 -46.63 -18.92 15.19
N PRO A 441 -46.03 -18.25 16.18
CA PRO A 441 -46.54 -18.18 17.55
C PRO A 441 -47.90 -17.47 17.68
N ARG A 442 -48.25 -16.63 16.70
CA ARG A 442 -49.50 -15.86 16.66
C ARG A 442 -50.56 -16.44 15.71
N ALA A 443 -50.36 -17.68 15.25
CA ALA A 443 -51.29 -18.39 14.37
C ALA A 443 -51.74 -17.57 13.13
N LEU A 444 -50.82 -16.79 12.55
CA LEU A 444 -51.04 -16.04 11.32
C LEU A 444 -51.46 -16.98 10.17
N THR A 445 -52.35 -16.53 9.29
CA THR A 445 -52.68 -17.26 8.06
C THR A 445 -51.64 -16.94 7.00
N VAL A 446 -50.84 -17.95 6.62
CA VAL A 446 -49.66 -17.80 5.74
C VAL A 446 -49.79 -18.68 4.51
N ASN A 447 -49.57 -18.11 3.34
CA ASN A 447 -49.51 -18.82 2.06
C ASN A 447 -48.11 -18.70 1.44
N TYR A 448 -47.61 -19.79 0.90
CA TYR A 448 -46.36 -19.84 0.14
C TYR A 448 -46.65 -20.22 -1.32
N SER A 449 -46.10 -19.47 -2.27
CA SER A 449 -46.19 -19.75 -3.70
C SER A 449 -44.84 -19.52 -4.36
N GLY A 450 -44.12 -20.60 -4.66
CA GLY A 450 -42.73 -20.51 -5.10
C GLY A 450 -41.86 -19.91 -4.00
N GLN A 451 -41.24 -18.76 -4.28
CA GLN A 451 -40.38 -18.03 -3.34
C GLN A 451 -41.14 -16.91 -2.61
N THR A 452 -42.41 -16.70 -2.92
CA THR A 452 -43.22 -15.64 -2.31
C THR A 452 -43.93 -16.18 -1.06
N TYR A 453 -43.85 -15.42 0.03
CA TYR A 453 -44.67 -15.62 1.23
C TYR A 453 -45.67 -14.48 1.35
N THR A 454 -46.89 -14.80 1.79
CA THR A 454 -47.97 -13.83 2.00
C THR A 454 -48.70 -14.16 3.29
N VAL A 455 -48.87 -13.16 4.16
CA VAL A 455 -49.74 -13.23 5.33
C VAL A 455 -51.07 -12.56 5.00
N THR A 456 -52.18 -13.24 5.22
CA THR A 456 -53.52 -12.73 4.86
C THR A 456 -54.44 -12.49 6.04
N ASP A 457 -54.15 -13.07 7.21
CA ASP A 457 -54.97 -12.92 8.41
C ASP A 457 -54.21 -13.37 9.69
N GLY A 458 -54.84 -13.25 10.86
CA GLY A 458 -54.47 -13.93 12.11
C GLY A 458 -53.84 -13.06 13.21
N LEU A 459 -53.76 -11.74 13.04
CA LEU A 459 -53.32 -10.80 14.08
C LEU A 459 -54.53 -10.20 14.83
N ASP A 460 -54.80 -10.71 16.04
CA ASP A 460 -55.97 -10.36 16.84
C ASP A 460 -55.88 -8.95 17.45
N ALA A 461 -57.02 -8.33 17.78
CA ALA A 461 -57.11 -6.94 18.26
C ALA A 461 -56.16 -6.60 19.43
N GLY A 462 -55.99 -7.54 20.37
CA GLY A 462 -55.14 -7.38 21.56
C GLY A 462 -53.63 -7.57 21.32
N GLU A 463 -53.21 -7.92 20.11
CA GLU A 463 -51.81 -8.21 19.79
C GLU A 463 -51.20 -7.04 19.01
N PRO A 464 -50.21 -6.31 19.56
CA PRO A 464 -49.63 -5.15 18.88
C PRO A 464 -48.68 -5.54 17.74
N ASP A 465 -48.12 -6.75 17.80
CA ASP A 465 -47.12 -7.29 16.89
C ASP A 465 -47.21 -8.82 16.72
N ALA A 466 -46.63 -9.32 15.62
CA ALA A 466 -46.42 -10.74 15.39
C ALA A 466 -45.13 -11.01 14.63
N ALA A 467 -44.62 -12.22 14.76
CA ALA A 467 -43.44 -12.70 14.04
C ALA A 467 -43.74 -14.05 13.40
N LEU A 468 -43.33 -14.22 12.14
CA LEU A 468 -43.39 -15.47 11.39
C LEU A 468 -41.96 -15.90 11.04
N THR A 469 -41.54 -17.08 11.47
CA THR A 469 -40.27 -17.68 11.04
C THR A 469 -40.51 -18.54 9.82
N ILE A 470 -39.93 -18.15 8.69
CA ILE A 470 -40.00 -18.82 7.40
C ILE A 470 -38.71 -19.62 7.20
N ARG A 471 -38.83 -20.89 6.86
CA ARG A 471 -37.70 -21.78 6.51
C ARG A 471 -37.65 -22.01 5.01
N ALA A 472 -36.48 -21.80 4.43
CA ALA A 472 -36.11 -22.24 3.09
C ALA A 472 -35.30 -23.54 3.19
N SER A 473 -35.78 -24.61 2.53
CA SER A 473 -35.11 -25.92 2.49
C SER A 473 -34.62 -26.24 1.08
N GLY A 474 -33.33 -26.47 0.91
CA GLY A 474 -32.70 -26.71 -0.39
C GLY A 474 -33.08 -28.07 -0.98
N THR A 475 -33.13 -28.12 -2.30
CA THR A 475 -33.39 -29.31 -3.12
C THR A 475 -32.27 -29.53 -4.14
N GLY A 476 -32.19 -30.71 -4.76
CA GLY A 476 -31.15 -31.03 -5.75
C GLY A 476 -29.74 -30.90 -5.17
N ALA A 477 -28.92 -30.03 -5.78
CA ALA A 477 -27.54 -29.78 -5.36
C ALA A 477 -27.42 -29.14 -3.95
N TYR A 478 -28.51 -28.60 -3.41
CA TYR A 478 -28.56 -27.96 -2.09
C TYR A 478 -29.36 -28.78 -1.05
N ALA A 479 -29.62 -30.06 -1.35
CA ALA A 479 -30.36 -30.94 -0.44
C ALA A 479 -29.69 -31.01 0.94
N GLY A 480 -30.47 -30.75 1.99
CA GLY A 480 -30.01 -30.76 3.39
C GLY A 480 -29.60 -29.39 3.96
N LEU A 481 -29.54 -28.34 3.13
CA LEU A 481 -29.33 -26.97 3.60
C LEU A 481 -30.66 -26.32 3.99
N THR A 482 -30.76 -25.77 5.20
CA THR A 482 -31.94 -25.04 5.68
C THR A 482 -31.58 -23.66 6.20
N ILE A 483 -32.35 -22.65 5.83
CA ILE A 483 -32.13 -21.25 6.24
C ILE A 483 -33.43 -20.66 6.76
N ASP A 484 -33.38 -20.08 7.95
CA ASP A 484 -34.55 -19.49 8.62
C ASP A 484 -34.45 -17.95 8.63
N LYS A 485 -35.55 -17.27 8.30
CA LYS A 485 -35.69 -15.81 8.37
C LYS A 485 -36.98 -15.44 9.07
N VAL A 486 -36.98 -14.30 9.74
CA VAL A 486 -38.14 -13.79 10.48
C VAL A 486 -38.77 -12.65 9.70
N PHE A 487 -40.07 -12.78 9.41
CA PHE A 487 -40.92 -11.70 8.93
C PHE A 487 -41.73 -11.15 10.10
N SER A 488 -41.65 -9.84 10.33
CA SER A 488 -42.32 -9.17 11.46
C SER A 488 -43.50 -8.32 11.00
N LEU A 489 -44.60 -8.35 11.74
CA LEU A 489 -45.78 -7.53 11.54
C LEU A 489 -46.01 -6.64 12.77
N ALA A 490 -46.36 -5.38 12.53
CA ALA A 490 -46.72 -4.45 13.59
C ALA A 490 -47.97 -3.63 13.20
N LYS A 491 -48.77 -3.20 14.16
CA LYS A 491 -49.95 -2.36 13.89
C LYS A 491 -49.63 -0.87 13.89
N ALA A 492 -50.25 -0.13 12.98
CA ALA A 492 -50.28 1.32 12.96
C ALA A 492 -51.70 1.81 13.27
N THR A 493 -51.95 2.24 14.51
CA THR A 493 -53.25 2.80 14.94
C THR A 493 -53.36 4.28 14.54
N GLY A 494 -54.41 4.65 13.80
CA GLY A 494 -54.64 6.04 13.37
C GLY A 494 -55.10 6.96 14.50
N GLY A 495 -54.53 8.17 14.59
CA GLY A 495 -54.99 9.25 15.49
C GLY A 495 -56.29 9.93 15.01
N ALA A 496 -57.05 10.56 15.92
CA ALA A 496 -58.31 11.23 15.61
C ALA A 496 -58.13 12.51 14.75
N ASN A 497 -59.13 12.84 13.91
CA ASN A 497 -59.11 14.01 13.01
C ASN A 497 -59.03 15.35 13.78
N ALA A 498 -58.26 16.31 13.26
CA ALA A 498 -58.15 17.66 13.84
C ALA A 498 -59.45 18.47 13.69
N LYS A 499 -59.81 19.23 14.73
CA LYS A 499 -60.96 20.16 14.76
C LYS A 499 -60.51 21.57 14.41
N THR A 500 -61.30 22.33 13.64
CA THR A 500 -60.95 23.71 13.23
C THR A 500 -62.13 24.68 13.37
N LEU A 501 -61.81 25.96 13.62
CA LEU A 501 -62.73 27.10 13.64
C LEU A 501 -62.08 28.25 12.88
N THR A 502 -62.78 28.83 11.91
CA THR A 502 -62.34 30.03 11.19
C THR A 502 -63.42 31.09 11.26
N LEU A 503 -63.05 32.31 11.63
CA LEU A 503 -63.90 33.47 11.71
C LEU A 503 -63.78 34.30 10.41
N LEU A 504 -64.93 34.67 9.86
CA LEU A 504 -65.06 35.46 8.63
C LEU A 504 -65.84 36.74 8.96
N SER A 505 -65.52 37.83 8.27
CA SER A 505 -66.28 39.08 8.33
C SER A 505 -66.52 39.63 6.93
N ASP A 506 -67.71 40.15 6.67
CA ASP A 506 -68.02 40.85 5.41
C ASP A 506 -67.34 42.22 5.30
N ARG A 507 -66.97 42.81 6.44
CA ARG A 507 -66.32 44.12 6.54
C ARG A 507 -65.40 44.19 7.76
N GLN A 508 -64.28 44.90 7.64
CA GLN A 508 -63.36 45.15 8.77
C GLN A 508 -63.09 46.65 9.00
N THR A 509 -63.81 47.52 8.29
CA THR A 509 -63.71 48.97 8.42
C THR A 509 -65.10 49.59 8.50
N ILE A 510 -65.28 50.61 9.34
CA ILE A 510 -66.48 51.45 9.39
C ILE A 510 -66.09 52.87 9.00
N ALA A 511 -66.72 53.39 7.95
CA ALA A 511 -66.36 54.66 7.34
C ALA A 511 -67.13 55.85 7.96
N TYR A 512 -66.42 56.93 8.20
CA TYR A 512 -66.95 58.21 8.69
C TYR A 512 -66.53 59.33 7.75
N ASP A 513 -67.40 60.30 7.54
CA ASP A 513 -67.09 61.51 6.78
C ASP A 513 -66.12 62.44 7.54
N SER A 514 -65.71 63.52 6.90
CA SER A 514 -64.81 64.50 7.51
C SER A 514 -65.41 65.21 8.73
N ALA A 515 -66.73 65.26 8.87
CA ALA A 515 -67.42 65.80 10.03
C ALA A 515 -67.52 64.80 11.20
N GLY A 516 -67.09 63.55 10.99
CA GLY A 516 -67.10 62.49 11.99
C GLY A 516 -68.43 61.75 12.08
N ALA A 517 -69.35 61.95 11.14
CA ALA A 517 -70.60 61.20 11.03
C ALA A 517 -70.41 59.93 10.19
N PRO A 518 -71.09 58.81 10.49
CA PRO A 518 -70.99 57.59 9.71
C PRO A 518 -71.50 57.83 8.27
N SER A 519 -70.71 57.42 7.28
CA SER A 519 -71.01 57.62 5.86
C SER A 519 -70.64 56.37 5.07
N PRO A 520 -71.62 55.56 4.61
CA PRO A 520 -73.08 55.73 4.75
C PRO A 520 -73.60 55.71 6.19
N THR A 521 -74.76 56.32 6.45
CA THR A 521 -75.34 56.46 7.80
C THR A 521 -75.72 55.12 8.45
N THR A 522 -75.91 54.08 7.66
CA THR A 522 -76.14 52.71 8.14
C THR A 522 -75.04 51.80 7.61
N GLN A 523 -74.28 51.22 8.53
CA GLN A 523 -73.24 50.24 8.23
C GLN A 523 -73.36 49.09 9.23
N THR A 524 -73.67 47.88 8.75
CA THR A 524 -73.73 46.68 9.58
C THR A 524 -72.65 45.72 9.13
N THR A 525 -71.87 45.19 10.07
CA THR A 525 -70.83 44.18 9.86
C THR A 525 -71.38 42.83 10.27
N THR A 526 -71.20 41.81 9.44
CA THR A 526 -71.64 40.44 9.67
C THR A 526 -70.42 39.56 9.90
N PHE A 527 -70.39 38.91 11.06
CA PHE A 527 -69.41 37.90 11.41
C PHE A 527 -70.02 36.52 11.24
N SER A 528 -69.30 35.60 10.61
CA SER A 528 -69.72 34.21 10.43
C SER A 528 -68.57 33.26 10.71
N THR A 529 -68.87 32.03 11.10
CA THR A 529 -67.86 31.01 11.42
C THR A 529 -67.99 29.80 10.51
N ASN A 530 -66.86 29.21 10.17
CA ASN A 530 -66.80 27.89 9.56
C ASN A 530 -66.14 26.91 10.53
N LYS A 531 -66.81 25.79 10.82
CA LYS A 531 -66.38 24.76 11.78
C LYS A 531 -66.18 23.44 11.04
N GLN A 532 -65.06 22.75 11.29
CA GLN A 532 -64.88 21.38 10.80
C GLN A 532 -64.66 20.42 11.96
N ASN A 533 -65.25 19.22 11.81
CA ASN A 533 -65.12 18.10 12.76
C ASN A 533 -65.60 18.42 14.19
N THR A 534 -66.52 19.39 14.36
CA THR A 534 -67.19 19.70 15.64
C THR A 534 -68.63 20.21 15.42
N ALA A 535 -69.53 19.87 16.34
CA ALA A 535 -70.92 20.36 16.37
C ALA A 535 -71.18 21.38 17.50
N ALA A 536 -70.15 21.75 18.26
CA ALA A 536 -70.31 22.63 19.41
C ALA A 536 -70.66 24.07 19.02
N THR A 537 -71.41 24.74 19.88
CA THR A 537 -71.93 26.10 19.67
C THR A 537 -70.83 27.15 19.81
N VAL A 538 -70.81 28.13 18.90
CA VAL A 538 -69.88 29.27 18.97
C VAL A 538 -70.35 30.26 20.02
N ASN A 539 -69.42 30.69 20.87
CA ASN A 539 -69.57 31.77 21.83
C ASN A 539 -68.79 33.00 21.36
N TRP A 540 -69.44 34.17 21.41
CA TRP A 540 -68.88 35.44 20.96
C TRP A 540 -68.42 36.29 22.14
N SER A 541 -67.30 36.99 21.95
CA SER A 541 -66.85 38.05 22.87
C SER A 541 -66.29 39.23 22.07
N ILE A 542 -66.32 40.41 22.67
CA ILE A 542 -65.84 41.65 22.05
C ILE A 542 -65.00 42.44 23.06
N THR A 543 -63.89 42.99 22.59
CA THR A 543 -63.06 43.94 23.34
C THR A 543 -62.88 45.23 22.53
N ASP A 544 -62.58 46.34 23.18
CA ASP A 544 -62.07 47.53 22.48
C ASP A 544 -60.63 47.30 21.98
N ALA A 545 -60.06 48.26 21.24
CA ALA A 545 -58.69 48.13 20.70
C ALA A 545 -57.60 48.06 21.79
N ASN A 546 -57.92 48.39 23.04
CA ASN A 546 -57.03 48.26 24.19
C ASN A 546 -57.27 46.94 24.97
N SER A 547 -57.99 45.99 24.36
CA SER A 547 -58.34 44.68 24.95
C SER A 547 -59.24 44.74 26.18
N VAL A 548 -59.97 45.83 26.41
CA VAL A 548 -60.96 45.90 27.50
C VAL A 548 -62.24 45.20 27.06
N ALA A 549 -62.66 44.16 27.80
CA ALA A 549 -63.87 43.40 27.52
C ALA A 549 -65.14 44.26 27.58
N ARG A 550 -66.03 44.06 26.60
CA ARG A 550 -67.29 44.80 26.49
C ARG A 550 -68.44 43.86 26.84
N THR A 551 -69.02 44.07 28.01
CA THR A 551 -70.10 43.24 28.57
C THR A 551 -71.34 44.07 28.92
N PRO A 552 -72.56 43.56 28.71
CA PRO A 552 -72.86 42.26 28.08
C PRO A 552 -72.63 42.29 26.56
N VAL A 553 -72.22 41.16 25.97
CA VAL A 553 -71.88 41.06 24.54
C VAL A 553 -73.06 41.45 23.65
N THR A 554 -74.29 41.14 24.06
CA THR A 554 -75.54 41.47 23.36
C THR A 554 -75.84 42.97 23.28
N SER A 555 -75.12 43.82 24.02
CA SER A 555 -75.19 45.29 23.81
C SER A 555 -74.42 45.74 22.57
N PHE A 556 -73.51 44.91 22.06
CA PHE A 556 -72.55 45.27 21.02
C PHE A 556 -72.62 44.33 19.79
N LEU A 557 -73.08 43.11 19.95
CA LEU A 557 -73.37 42.15 18.87
C LEU A 557 -74.84 41.74 18.94
N SER A 558 -75.39 41.22 17.83
CA SER A 558 -76.79 40.79 17.78
C SER A 558 -77.12 39.64 18.75
N ASP A 559 -76.14 38.79 19.06
CA ASP A 559 -76.27 37.66 19.99
C ASP A 559 -74.93 37.37 20.69
N ALA A 560 -74.97 36.60 21.77
CA ALA A 560 -73.76 36.11 22.47
C ALA A 560 -73.31 34.72 21.97
N THR A 561 -74.16 33.99 21.26
CA THR A 561 -73.90 32.61 20.78
C THR A 561 -74.52 32.38 19.40
N GLY A 562 -73.96 31.45 18.63
CA GLY A 562 -74.47 31.08 17.30
C GLY A 562 -73.42 31.23 16.20
N ASP A 563 -73.63 30.60 15.04
CA ASP A 563 -72.59 30.49 14.01
C ASP A 563 -72.35 31.80 13.21
N GLY A 564 -73.17 32.82 13.44
CA GLY A 564 -72.94 34.18 12.95
C GLY A 564 -73.66 35.24 13.78
N VAL A 565 -73.10 36.44 13.82
CA VAL A 565 -73.62 37.60 14.55
C VAL A 565 -73.38 38.88 13.75
N THR A 566 -74.19 39.90 13.97
CA THR A 566 -74.04 41.21 13.32
C THR A 566 -73.72 42.32 14.32
N MET A 567 -73.01 43.35 13.87
CA MET A 567 -72.70 44.57 14.61
C MET A 567 -73.04 45.78 13.75
N THR A 568 -73.98 46.60 14.21
CA THR A 568 -74.32 47.89 13.57
C THR A 568 -73.29 48.96 13.90
N GLU A 569 -73.27 50.05 13.13
CA GLU A 569 -72.39 51.19 13.36
C GLU A 569 -72.57 51.78 14.77
N ALA A 570 -73.81 51.92 15.25
CA ALA A 570 -74.08 52.42 16.59
C ALA A 570 -73.51 51.50 17.69
N GLN A 571 -73.65 50.18 17.50
CA GLN A 571 -73.05 49.19 18.40
C GLN A 571 -71.52 49.22 18.35
N PHE A 572 -70.93 49.38 17.16
CA PHE A 572 -69.49 49.55 16.99
C PHE A 572 -68.97 50.82 17.68
N ALA A 573 -69.65 51.96 17.50
CA ALA A 573 -69.28 53.22 18.14
C ALA A 573 -69.33 53.12 19.67
N ALA A 574 -70.34 52.44 20.22
CA ALA A 574 -70.46 52.16 21.65
C ALA A 574 -69.42 51.15 22.17
N ALA A 575 -69.09 50.13 21.39
CA ALA A 575 -68.11 49.10 21.74
C ALA A 575 -66.66 49.62 21.72
N ARG A 576 -66.35 50.51 20.77
CA ARG A 576 -65.02 51.12 20.57
C ARG A 576 -64.54 51.93 21.78
N ASN A 577 -65.44 52.42 22.64
CA ASN A 577 -65.10 53.10 23.90
C ASN A 577 -64.05 54.23 23.73
N GLY A 578 -64.13 54.96 22.62
CA GLY A 578 -63.17 56.01 22.25
C GLY A 578 -61.87 55.54 21.56
N THR A 579 -61.50 54.26 21.64
CA THR A 579 -60.27 53.65 21.06
C THR A 579 -60.31 53.53 19.53
N ALA A 580 -59.31 53.01 18.79
CA ALA A 580 -59.34 53.01 17.32
C ALA A 580 -60.38 52.06 16.65
N GLY A 581 -60.84 51.03 17.36
CA GLY A 581 -61.68 49.95 16.83
C GLY A 581 -62.09 48.94 17.91
N VAL A 582 -62.52 47.76 17.47
CA VAL A 582 -62.91 46.64 18.35
C VAL A 582 -62.35 45.32 17.83
N ILE A 583 -62.15 44.36 18.72
CA ILE A 583 -61.75 42.99 18.37
C ILE A 583 -62.91 42.07 18.75
N VAL A 584 -63.44 41.34 17.76
CA VAL A 584 -64.50 40.34 17.93
C VAL A 584 -63.86 38.96 17.89
N THR A 585 -64.16 38.13 18.88
CA THR A 585 -63.62 36.77 19.04
C THR A 585 -64.75 35.76 19.00
N ALA A 586 -64.63 34.75 18.15
CA ALA A 586 -65.46 33.55 18.16
C ALA A 586 -64.70 32.42 18.87
N SER A 587 -65.38 31.66 19.73
CA SER A 587 -64.77 30.56 20.48
C SER A 587 -65.70 29.36 20.65
N ILE A 588 -65.13 28.15 20.66
CA ILE A 588 -65.86 26.90 20.92
C ILE A 588 -65.10 26.13 21.99
N SER A 589 -65.83 25.41 22.86
CA SER A 589 -65.26 24.48 23.84
C SER A 589 -65.73 23.05 23.54
N ASP A 590 -64.83 22.22 23.00
CA ASP A 590 -65.12 20.83 22.65
C ASP A 590 -63.85 19.95 22.78
N GLY A 591 -63.57 19.51 24.01
CA GLY A 591 -62.32 18.82 24.39
C GLY A 591 -61.10 19.76 24.54
N GLY A 592 -61.27 21.03 24.17
CA GLY A 592 -60.32 22.15 24.30
C GLY A 592 -60.95 23.43 23.76
N THR A 593 -60.37 24.59 24.04
CA THR A 593 -60.86 25.88 23.53
C THR A 593 -60.18 26.25 22.22
N ILE A 594 -60.97 26.37 21.15
CA ILE A 594 -60.51 26.87 19.85
C ILE A 594 -61.13 28.25 19.66
N SER A 595 -60.33 29.25 19.30
CA SER A 595 -60.81 30.62 19.11
C SER A 595 -60.14 31.31 17.93
N ASP A 596 -60.89 32.16 17.23
CA ASP A 596 -60.40 33.01 16.15
C ASP A 596 -60.91 34.46 16.33
N LYS A 597 -60.18 35.46 15.82
CA LYS A 597 -60.39 36.89 16.12
C LYS A 597 -60.32 37.75 14.88
N ILE A 598 -61.23 38.73 14.79
CA ILE A 598 -61.23 39.76 13.75
C ILE A 598 -61.25 41.15 14.39
N SER A 599 -60.42 42.05 13.87
CA SER A 599 -60.45 43.48 14.22
C SER A 599 -61.31 44.26 13.24
N VAL A 600 -62.17 45.14 13.76
CA VAL A 600 -62.92 46.13 12.98
C VAL A 600 -62.47 47.53 13.40
N VAL A 601 -62.11 48.37 12.43
CA VAL A 601 -61.52 49.70 12.70
C VAL A 601 -62.35 50.83 12.10
N ARG A 602 -62.28 52.00 12.75
CA ARG A 602 -62.86 53.23 12.23
C ARG A 602 -61.94 53.85 11.20
N VAL A 603 -62.49 54.28 10.06
CA VAL A 603 -61.78 55.06 9.03
C VAL A 603 -62.52 56.38 8.83
N GLN A 604 -61.82 57.51 8.88
CA GLN A 604 -62.42 58.85 8.71
C GLN A 604 -61.79 59.57 7.52
N ALA A 605 -62.62 60.20 6.67
CA ALA A 605 -62.14 60.99 5.53
C ALA A 605 -61.46 62.30 6.00
N GLY A 606 -60.34 62.69 5.36
CA GLY A 606 -59.64 63.96 5.64
C GLY A 606 -60.44 65.18 5.17
N ALA A 607 -60.22 66.35 5.80
CA ALA A 607 -60.86 67.60 5.38
C ALA A 607 -60.46 67.98 3.94
N LYS A 608 -61.43 68.27 3.09
CA LYS A 608 -61.21 68.80 1.74
C LYS A 608 -60.62 70.22 1.87
N GLY A 609 -59.41 70.45 1.35
CA GLY A 609 -58.75 71.76 1.41
C GLY A 609 -59.54 72.87 0.72
N ASP A 610 -59.47 74.09 1.27
CA ASP A 610 -60.24 75.25 0.82
C ASP A 610 -60.02 75.57 -0.65
N THR A 611 -61.10 75.72 -1.41
CA THR A 611 -61.07 76.24 -2.78
C THR A 611 -60.97 77.77 -2.72
N GLY A 612 -59.85 78.33 -3.16
CA GLY A 612 -59.62 79.79 -3.24
C GLY A 612 -60.63 80.50 -4.14
N SER A 613 -61.00 81.73 -3.77
CA SER A 613 -62.00 82.58 -4.39
C SER A 613 -61.73 82.89 -5.87
N LYS A 614 -62.80 82.86 -6.69
CA LYS A 614 -62.81 83.27 -8.10
C LYS A 614 -62.68 84.80 -8.19
N GLY A 615 -61.60 85.30 -8.82
CA GLY A 615 -61.38 86.71 -9.15
C GLY A 615 -61.32 86.93 -10.67
N ASP A 616 -61.68 88.13 -11.11
CA ASP A 616 -62.16 88.50 -12.45
C ASP A 616 -61.21 88.28 -13.64
N THR A 617 -61.83 88.07 -14.81
CA THR A 617 -61.21 87.97 -16.13
C THR A 617 -60.34 89.18 -16.47
N GLY A 618 -59.06 88.92 -16.77
CA GLY A 618 -58.11 89.87 -17.35
C GLY A 618 -57.23 89.20 -18.43
N ALA A 619 -56.87 89.96 -19.46
CA ALA A 619 -56.37 89.48 -20.74
C ALA A 619 -54.93 88.89 -20.74
N LYS A 620 -54.73 88.03 -21.75
CA LYS A 620 -53.53 87.34 -22.27
C LYS A 620 -52.15 87.98 -22.03
N GLY A 621 -51.17 87.13 -21.73
CA GLY A 621 -49.72 87.39 -21.89
C GLY A 621 -48.93 86.09 -21.95
N ASP A 622 -48.03 85.98 -22.94
CA ASP A 622 -47.25 84.80 -23.30
C ASP A 622 -45.94 84.64 -22.48
N THR A 623 -45.48 83.38 -22.41
CA THR A 623 -44.09 82.89 -22.28
C THR A 623 -43.29 83.06 -20.97
N GLY A 624 -42.79 81.91 -20.49
CA GLY A 624 -41.57 81.78 -19.71
C GLY A 624 -41.21 80.29 -19.49
N ALA A 625 -40.32 79.75 -20.32
CA ALA A 625 -39.81 78.38 -20.19
C ALA A 625 -38.69 78.28 -19.13
N LYS A 626 -38.62 77.15 -18.42
CA LYS A 626 -37.42 76.30 -18.21
C LYS A 626 -37.40 75.61 -16.84
N GLY A 627 -37.06 74.32 -16.90
CA GLY A 627 -36.51 73.55 -15.79
C GLY A 627 -36.35 72.08 -16.16
N ASP A 628 -35.42 71.76 -17.08
CA ASP A 628 -35.03 70.36 -17.33
C ASP A 628 -34.42 69.77 -16.06
N LYS A 629 -34.97 68.64 -15.60
CA LYS A 629 -34.36 67.84 -14.52
C LYS A 629 -34.30 66.37 -14.91
N GLY A 630 -33.12 66.00 -15.41
CA GLY A 630 -32.37 64.79 -15.07
C GLY A 630 -32.88 63.46 -15.65
N ASP A 631 -32.19 62.98 -16.67
CA ASP A 631 -32.24 61.59 -17.12
C ASP A 631 -32.00 60.63 -15.94
N THR A 632 -33.00 59.77 -15.67
CA THR A 632 -32.81 58.55 -14.89
C THR A 632 -32.71 57.41 -15.88
N GLY A 633 -31.58 56.70 -15.85
CA GLY A 633 -31.19 55.67 -16.81
C GLY A 633 -32.23 54.56 -16.99
N ALA A 634 -32.15 53.89 -18.15
CA ALA A 634 -33.03 52.80 -18.54
C ALA A 634 -33.23 51.79 -17.40
N LYS A 635 -34.47 51.70 -16.93
CA LYS A 635 -34.92 50.61 -16.06
C LYS A 635 -34.72 49.31 -16.86
N GLY A 636 -33.86 48.43 -16.37
CA GLY A 636 -33.65 47.09 -16.94
C GLY A 636 -34.99 46.39 -17.09
N ALA A 637 -35.22 45.78 -18.26
CA ALA A 637 -36.45 45.05 -18.53
C ALA A 637 -36.62 43.90 -17.52
N ASP A 638 -37.71 43.91 -16.78
CA ASP A 638 -38.15 42.76 -15.99
C ASP A 638 -38.37 41.58 -16.95
N ALA A 639 -37.69 40.45 -16.71
CA ALA A 639 -37.94 39.22 -17.46
C ALA A 639 -39.32 38.68 -17.04
N ILE A 640 -40.29 38.73 -17.94
CA ILE A 640 -41.63 38.17 -17.79
C ILE A 640 -41.56 36.66 -18.06
N ALA A 641 -41.82 35.85 -17.05
CA ALA A 641 -41.98 34.41 -17.20
C ALA A 641 -43.46 34.05 -17.40
N TYR A 642 -43.81 33.44 -18.53
CA TYR A 642 -45.14 32.88 -18.76
C TYR A 642 -45.25 31.50 -18.10
N VAL A 643 -46.32 31.22 -17.37
CA VAL A 643 -46.56 29.91 -16.73
C VAL A 643 -47.95 29.41 -17.13
N GLN A 644 -48.01 28.64 -18.21
CA GLN A 644 -49.26 28.16 -18.80
C GLN A 644 -49.01 26.99 -19.76
N GLU A 645 -50.04 26.20 -20.06
CA GLU A 645 -49.91 25.00 -20.91
C GLU A 645 -49.80 25.32 -22.41
N ALA A 646 -50.56 26.31 -22.88
CA ALA A 646 -50.57 26.71 -24.28
C ALA A 646 -49.39 27.63 -24.60
N THR A 647 -48.83 27.50 -25.80
CA THR A 647 -47.72 28.34 -26.28
C THR A 647 -48.10 29.83 -26.27
N PRO A 648 -47.37 30.70 -25.54
CA PRO A 648 -47.58 32.13 -25.59
C PRO A 648 -47.33 32.69 -26.99
N GLY A 649 -48.07 33.73 -27.38
CA GLY A 649 -47.77 34.49 -28.59
C GLY A 649 -46.37 35.11 -28.55
N ALA A 650 -45.84 35.54 -29.71
CA ALA A 650 -44.50 36.09 -29.82
C ALA A 650 -44.30 37.32 -28.90
N PRO A 651 -43.38 37.26 -27.91
CA PRO A 651 -43.13 38.39 -27.02
C PRO A 651 -42.30 39.48 -27.71
N SER A 652 -42.45 40.73 -27.25
CA SER A 652 -41.80 41.92 -27.81
C SER A 652 -40.30 42.02 -27.54
N SER A 653 -39.70 41.09 -26.80
CA SER A 653 -38.26 41.10 -26.48
C SER A 653 -37.68 39.68 -26.46
N ALA A 654 -36.44 39.54 -26.94
CA ALA A 654 -35.67 38.31 -26.83
C ALA A 654 -35.37 37.98 -25.34
N ASN A 655 -35.18 36.70 -25.03
CA ASN A 655 -34.82 36.16 -23.70
C ASN A 655 -35.93 36.04 -22.66
N GLN A 656 -37.19 36.24 -23.03
CA GLN A 656 -38.34 35.92 -22.18
C GLN A 656 -38.44 34.40 -21.98
N LEU A 657 -38.99 33.97 -20.84
CA LEU A 657 -39.08 32.55 -20.45
C LEU A 657 -40.54 32.09 -20.44
N TRP A 658 -40.78 30.84 -20.82
CA TRP A 658 -42.08 30.21 -20.73
C TRP A 658 -41.94 28.80 -20.13
N VAL A 659 -42.77 28.49 -19.15
CA VAL A 659 -42.80 27.20 -18.46
C VAL A 659 -44.15 26.53 -18.65
N LYS A 660 -44.15 25.24 -19.00
CA LYS A 660 -45.35 24.39 -19.03
C LYS A 660 -45.50 23.64 -17.70
N PRO A 661 -46.52 23.94 -16.87
CA PRO A 661 -46.65 23.35 -15.54
C PRO A 661 -46.80 21.83 -15.51
N SER A 662 -47.52 21.24 -16.49
CA SER A 662 -47.81 19.81 -16.55
C SER A 662 -46.58 18.95 -16.88
N THR A 663 -45.73 19.42 -17.79
CA THR A 663 -44.56 18.68 -18.29
C THR A 663 -43.24 19.13 -17.66
N LYS A 664 -43.28 20.22 -16.87
CA LYS A 664 -42.10 20.87 -16.24
C LYS A 664 -41.04 21.32 -17.25
N GLU A 665 -41.43 21.54 -18.50
CA GLU A 665 -40.53 22.01 -19.56
C GLU A 665 -40.41 23.54 -19.56
N MET A 666 -39.19 24.05 -19.76
CA MET A 666 -38.91 25.48 -19.90
C MET A 666 -38.41 25.81 -21.31
N PHE A 667 -38.90 26.92 -21.85
CA PHE A 667 -38.58 27.46 -23.17
C PHE A 667 -38.11 28.92 -23.04
N ARG A 668 -37.24 29.37 -23.94
CA ARG A 668 -36.75 30.74 -24.05
C ARG A 668 -37.03 31.28 -25.45
N TRP A 669 -37.49 32.52 -25.52
CA TRP A 669 -37.69 33.20 -26.81
C TRP A 669 -36.35 33.68 -27.37
N ASN A 670 -35.99 33.23 -28.58
CA ASN A 670 -34.73 33.62 -29.22
C ASN A 670 -34.84 34.86 -30.13
N GLY A 671 -36.02 35.49 -30.19
CA GLY A 671 -36.31 36.62 -31.09
C GLY A 671 -37.21 36.25 -32.28
N SER A 672 -37.42 34.96 -32.57
CA SER A 672 -38.30 34.52 -33.66
C SER A 672 -39.15 33.29 -33.33
N ASN A 673 -38.67 32.40 -32.45
CA ASN A 673 -39.39 31.21 -32.01
C ASN A 673 -39.14 30.92 -30.52
N TRP A 674 -40.06 30.18 -29.89
CA TRP A 674 -39.88 29.62 -28.55
C TRP A 674 -39.01 28.37 -28.65
N VAL A 675 -37.80 28.43 -28.07
CA VAL A 675 -36.83 27.33 -28.11
C VAL A 675 -36.77 26.66 -26.73
N LYS A 676 -36.94 25.34 -26.68
CA LYS A 676 -36.86 24.58 -25.43
C LYS A 676 -35.45 24.68 -24.85
N THR A 677 -35.34 25.08 -23.58
CA THR A 677 -34.04 25.34 -22.92
C THR A 677 -33.77 24.34 -21.80
N LEU A 678 -34.82 23.86 -21.11
CA LEU A 678 -34.74 22.75 -20.16
C LEU A 678 -35.95 21.82 -20.39
N GLY A 679 -35.70 20.53 -20.61
CA GLY A 679 -36.75 19.52 -20.67
C GLY A 679 -37.00 18.82 -19.34
N ASN A 680 -37.92 17.86 -19.34
CA ASN A 680 -38.10 16.90 -18.25
C ASN A 680 -36.78 16.14 -18.07
N LEU A 681 -35.94 16.57 -17.11
CA LEU A 681 -34.59 16.03 -16.91
C LEU A 681 -34.70 14.60 -16.39
N SER A 682 -34.71 13.64 -17.31
CA SER A 682 -34.34 12.26 -16.99
C SER A 682 -32.85 12.25 -16.61
N GLN A 683 -32.47 11.36 -15.70
CA GLN A 683 -31.16 11.20 -15.07
C GLN A 683 -29.95 11.13 -16.03
N TYR A 684 -30.16 11.14 -17.34
CA TYR A 684 -29.16 11.07 -18.40
C TYR A 684 -28.57 12.43 -18.87
N ASP A 685 -29.21 13.58 -18.58
CA ASP A 685 -28.75 14.88 -19.12
C ASP A 685 -27.69 15.62 -18.26
N LEU A 686 -27.31 15.09 -17.09
CA LEU A 686 -26.22 15.65 -16.27
C LEU A 686 -24.83 15.51 -16.93
N ILE A 687 -24.71 14.67 -17.96
CA ILE A 687 -23.43 14.41 -18.65
C ILE A 687 -23.17 15.45 -19.77
N ASN A 688 -24.21 16.06 -20.34
CA ASN A 688 -24.05 17.10 -21.38
C ASN A 688 -23.82 18.51 -20.81
N SER A 689 -23.98 18.74 -19.50
CA SER A 689 -23.58 19.99 -18.84
C SER A 689 -22.11 20.04 -18.39
N SER A 690 -21.31 19.00 -18.69
CA SER A 690 -19.87 18.93 -18.35
C SER A 690 -19.00 19.95 -19.12
N ALA A 691 -19.53 20.65 -20.12
CA ALA A 691 -18.80 21.69 -20.84
C ALA A 691 -18.81 23.08 -20.16
N LEU A 692 -19.47 23.26 -19.00
CA LEU A 692 -19.58 24.56 -18.32
C LEU A 692 -19.12 24.58 -16.84
N LEU A 693 -18.59 23.50 -16.31
CA LEU A 693 -17.99 23.50 -14.97
C LEU A 693 -16.48 23.68 -15.08
N GLY A 694 -16.05 24.94 -15.14
CA GLY A 694 -14.66 25.28 -14.87
C GLY A 694 -14.25 24.72 -13.51
N SER A 695 -13.24 23.85 -13.53
CA SER A 695 -12.43 23.45 -12.37
C SER A 695 -13.10 22.59 -11.28
N ALA A 696 -14.10 21.77 -11.60
CA ALA A 696 -14.62 20.77 -10.66
C ALA A 696 -14.06 19.36 -10.95
N VAL A 697 -13.30 18.79 -10.01
CA VAL A 697 -12.83 17.40 -10.05
C VAL A 697 -13.97 16.49 -9.60
N VAL A 698 -14.38 15.54 -10.46
CA VAL A 698 -15.35 14.50 -10.09
C VAL A 698 -14.64 13.47 -9.22
N LEU A 699 -14.92 13.48 -7.92
CA LEU A 699 -14.26 12.58 -6.95
C LEU A 699 -14.85 11.16 -6.95
N SER A 700 -16.09 10.97 -7.40
CA SER A 700 -16.70 9.65 -7.63
C SER A 700 -17.98 9.75 -8.47
N ALA A 701 -18.19 8.83 -9.41
CA ALA A 701 -19.43 8.70 -10.18
C ALA A 701 -19.72 7.23 -10.51
N ASN A 702 -20.98 6.80 -10.42
CA ASN A 702 -21.41 5.46 -10.84
C ASN A 702 -21.91 5.54 -12.28
N ILE A 703 -21.02 5.27 -13.25
CA ILE A 703 -21.26 5.48 -14.69
C ILE A 703 -21.39 4.12 -15.36
N GLY A 704 -22.54 3.83 -15.98
CA GLY A 704 -22.78 2.54 -16.65
C GLY A 704 -21.91 2.32 -17.89
N THR A 705 -21.63 3.37 -18.68
CA THR A 705 -20.69 3.31 -19.81
C THR A 705 -20.00 4.66 -19.96
N LEU A 706 -18.67 4.66 -19.92
CA LEU A 706 -17.83 5.85 -20.06
C LEU A 706 -17.17 5.85 -21.45
N GLU A 707 -17.56 6.77 -22.33
CA GLU A 707 -16.92 6.99 -23.63
C GLU A 707 -16.07 8.27 -23.57
N VAL A 708 -14.75 8.15 -23.65
CA VAL A 708 -13.82 9.29 -23.63
C VAL A 708 -13.18 9.45 -24.99
N LYS A 709 -13.37 10.62 -25.62
CA LYS A 709 -12.76 10.96 -26.92
C LYS A 709 -11.68 12.01 -26.70
N ASN A 710 -10.46 11.70 -27.12
CA ASN A 710 -9.30 12.62 -27.13
C ASN A 710 -8.91 13.23 -25.76
N ALA A 711 -8.87 12.44 -24.69
CA ALA A 711 -8.34 12.87 -23.39
C ALA A 711 -7.21 11.96 -22.90
N ASN A 712 -6.18 12.56 -22.28
CA ASN A 712 -5.17 11.84 -21.50
C ASN A 712 -5.73 11.57 -20.10
N ILE A 713 -5.91 10.29 -19.73
CA ILE A 713 -6.33 9.90 -18.39
C ILE A 713 -5.12 9.29 -17.68
N GLU A 714 -4.53 10.02 -16.73
CA GLU A 714 -3.32 9.55 -16.04
C GLU A 714 -3.60 8.50 -14.96
N ASN A 715 -4.84 8.39 -14.44
CA ASN A 715 -5.22 7.42 -13.40
C ASN A 715 -6.68 6.95 -13.59
N LEU A 716 -6.90 5.80 -14.23
CA LEU A 716 -8.21 5.15 -14.36
C LEU A 716 -8.28 3.90 -13.48
N THR A 717 -9.04 3.96 -12.39
CA THR A 717 -9.30 2.79 -11.53
C THR A 717 -10.64 2.16 -11.89
N VAL A 718 -10.63 0.93 -12.41
CA VAL A 718 -11.85 0.19 -12.79
C VAL A 718 -12.11 -0.90 -11.74
N GLY A 719 -13.27 -0.83 -11.07
CA GLY A 719 -13.71 -1.90 -10.17
C GLY A 719 -14.13 -3.15 -10.96
N THR A 720 -13.50 -4.28 -10.65
CA THR A 720 -13.80 -5.65 -11.12
C THR A 720 -14.08 -5.83 -12.62
N ASN A 721 -13.01 -6.18 -13.36
CA ASN A 721 -12.96 -7.11 -14.50
C ASN A 721 -13.99 -6.98 -15.66
N LYS A 722 -14.12 -5.80 -16.27
CA LYS A 722 -14.47 -5.72 -17.72
C LYS A 722 -14.14 -4.34 -18.31
N LEU A 723 -13.00 -4.24 -19.02
CA LEU A 723 -12.76 -3.18 -20.00
C LEU A 723 -13.17 -3.73 -21.37
N ALA A 724 -14.38 -3.41 -21.84
CA ALA A 724 -14.81 -3.79 -23.19
C ALA A 724 -14.37 -2.71 -24.18
N LEU A 725 -13.24 -2.92 -24.86
CA LEU A 725 -12.74 -2.02 -25.89
C LEU A 725 -13.52 -2.26 -27.19
N ASN A 726 -14.28 -1.25 -27.63
CA ASN A 726 -14.94 -1.28 -28.93
C ASN A 726 -13.85 -1.21 -30.02
N ALA A 727 -13.97 -2.09 -31.01
CA ALA A 727 -12.98 -2.34 -32.04
C ALA A 727 -12.80 -1.12 -32.96
N ALA A 728 -11.96 -0.16 -32.59
CA ALA A 728 -11.46 0.85 -33.53
C ALA A 728 -10.25 1.67 -33.05
N SER A 729 -9.90 1.75 -31.75
CA SER A 729 -8.81 2.66 -31.35
C SER A 729 -8.15 2.28 -30.02
N SER A 730 -6.82 2.11 -30.09
CA SER A 730 -5.84 2.37 -29.02
C SER A 730 -5.72 1.40 -27.83
N VAL A 731 -4.73 0.50 -27.96
CA VAL A 731 -3.74 0.03 -26.96
C VAL A 731 -4.18 -0.14 -25.50
N VAL A 732 -4.25 -1.39 -25.03
CA VAL A 732 -4.08 -1.77 -23.62
C VAL A 732 -3.06 -2.91 -23.56
N TYR A 733 -1.96 -2.70 -22.83
CA TYR A 733 -1.12 -3.82 -22.38
C TYR A 733 -1.91 -4.57 -21.30
N ALA A 734 -2.27 -5.83 -21.57
CA ALA A 734 -2.76 -6.74 -20.56
C ALA A 734 -1.94 -8.03 -20.65
N GLU A 735 -1.09 -8.30 -19.66
CA GLU A 735 -0.65 -9.66 -19.38
C GLU A 735 -1.91 -10.44 -18.98
N LEU A 736 -2.39 -11.29 -19.89
CA LEU A 736 -3.52 -12.17 -19.62
C LEU A 736 -2.98 -13.44 -18.95
N ALA A 737 -3.33 -13.62 -17.68
CA ALA A 737 -2.95 -14.76 -16.86
C ALA A 737 -3.65 -16.09 -17.23
N SER A 738 -4.35 -16.18 -18.37
CA SER A 738 -5.02 -17.40 -18.82
C SER A 738 -5.27 -17.41 -20.35
N PRO A 739 -5.25 -18.59 -20.99
CA PRO A 739 -5.40 -18.71 -22.44
C PRO A 739 -6.81 -18.29 -22.91
N VAL A 740 -6.87 -17.42 -23.91
CA VAL A 740 -8.10 -17.04 -24.62
C VAL A 740 -8.16 -17.81 -25.94
N THR A 741 -9.25 -18.56 -26.15
CA THR A 741 -9.52 -19.20 -27.45
C THR A 741 -10.16 -18.17 -28.38
N VAL A 742 -9.48 -17.80 -29.46
CA VAL A 742 -10.01 -16.88 -30.48
C VAL A 742 -10.36 -17.67 -31.72
N HIS A 743 -11.66 -17.70 -32.08
CA HIS A 743 -12.12 -18.28 -33.34
C HIS A 743 -12.19 -17.21 -34.43
N ASN A 744 -11.55 -17.46 -35.57
CA ASN A 744 -11.70 -16.74 -36.84
C ASN A 744 -11.59 -15.20 -36.78
N THR A 745 -10.41 -14.66 -36.47
CA THR A 745 -10.14 -13.24 -36.78
C THR A 745 -8.68 -12.98 -37.10
N GLU A 746 -8.46 -12.18 -38.13
CA GLU A 746 -7.17 -11.81 -38.72
C GLU A 746 -6.38 -10.92 -37.75
N VAL A 747 -5.20 -11.38 -37.28
CA VAL A 747 -4.35 -10.63 -36.35
C VAL A 747 -3.30 -9.85 -37.15
N THR A 748 -3.49 -8.54 -37.28
CA THR A 748 -2.52 -7.62 -37.90
C THR A 748 -1.71 -6.92 -36.81
N VAL A 749 -0.46 -7.32 -36.61
CA VAL A 749 0.47 -6.65 -35.69
C VAL A 749 1.30 -5.64 -36.49
N LEU A 750 1.10 -4.34 -36.26
CA LEU A 750 1.99 -3.29 -36.77
C LEU A 750 2.87 -2.78 -35.61
N PRO A 751 4.21 -2.94 -35.67
CA PRO A 751 5.07 -2.53 -34.57
C PRO A 751 5.44 -1.04 -34.70
N SER A 752 5.01 -0.22 -33.75
CA SER A 752 5.71 1.03 -33.44
C SER A 752 6.65 0.81 -32.25
N SER A 753 7.95 1.00 -32.56
CA SER A 753 9.13 1.07 -31.68
C SER A 753 9.58 -0.20 -30.93
N ILE A 754 10.44 -0.98 -31.58
CA ILE A 754 11.50 -1.77 -30.91
C ILE A 754 12.82 -1.05 -31.18
N SER A 755 13.47 -0.57 -30.12
CA SER A 755 14.84 -0.05 -30.13
C SER A 755 15.77 -1.17 -29.68
N VAL A 756 16.73 -1.58 -30.53
CA VAL A 756 17.79 -2.53 -30.15
C VAL A 756 19.10 -2.04 -30.75
N GLY A 757 20.09 -1.82 -29.89
CA GLY A 757 21.48 -1.54 -30.27
C GLY A 757 22.13 -2.74 -30.95
N ASP A 758 22.98 -2.46 -31.94
CA ASP A 758 23.87 -3.38 -32.64
C ASP A 758 23.29 -4.76 -33.01
N GLY A 759 22.41 -4.73 -34.02
CA GLY A 759 22.60 -5.56 -35.21
C GLY A 759 22.40 -7.07 -35.07
N ARG A 760 21.16 -7.51 -34.83
CA ARG A 760 20.50 -8.72 -35.40
C ARG A 760 19.17 -8.93 -34.68
N VAL A 761 18.04 -8.89 -35.39
CA VAL A 761 16.73 -9.32 -34.85
C VAL A 761 16.24 -10.50 -35.66
N LEU A 762 16.19 -11.67 -35.02
CA LEU A 762 15.38 -12.82 -35.40
C LEU A 762 14.15 -12.79 -34.48
N GLY A 763 13.05 -12.22 -34.95
CA GLY A 763 11.77 -12.32 -34.24
C GLY A 763 11.16 -13.68 -34.50
N PHE A 764 11.19 -14.58 -33.52
CA PHE A 764 10.43 -15.82 -33.56
C PHE A 764 9.02 -15.55 -33.03
N ILE A 765 8.01 -15.75 -33.87
CA ILE A 765 6.62 -15.84 -33.40
C ILE A 765 6.41 -17.28 -32.93
N ASN A 766 6.44 -17.50 -31.62
CA ASN A 766 6.03 -18.78 -31.04
C ASN A 766 4.49 -18.83 -31.01
N LEU A 767 3.91 -19.67 -31.87
CA LEU A 767 2.47 -19.97 -31.86
C LEU A 767 2.26 -21.22 -30.99
N TYR A 768 1.67 -21.05 -29.80
CA TYR A 768 1.22 -22.17 -28.97
C TYR A 768 -0.30 -22.33 -29.13
N GLY A 769 -0.74 -23.36 -29.87
CA GLY A 769 -2.15 -23.71 -30.05
C GLY A 769 -2.40 -24.71 -31.18
N SER A 770 -3.51 -25.47 -31.12
CA SER A 770 -3.97 -26.29 -32.24
C SER A 770 -4.57 -25.38 -33.31
N LEU A 771 -3.93 -25.29 -34.48
CA LEU A 771 -4.44 -24.54 -35.62
C LEU A 771 -5.29 -25.47 -36.50
N SER A 772 -6.52 -25.06 -36.84
CA SER A 772 -7.33 -25.70 -37.88
C SER A 772 -7.67 -24.69 -38.97
N GLY A 773 -7.35 -25.01 -40.24
CA GLY A 773 -7.73 -24.20 -41.40
C GLY A 773 -6.56 -23.64 -42.21
N ILE A 774 -6.85 -22.65 -43.06
CA ILE A 774 -5.86 -21.95 -43.89
C ILE A 774 -5.49 -20.64 -43.18
N GLY A 775 -4.19 -20.38 -42.98
CA GLY A 775 -3.70 -19.15 -42.35
C GLY A 775 -2.56 -18.50 -43.13
N ARG A 776 -2.27 -17.23 -42.81
CA ARG A 776 -1.14 -16.48 -43.36
C ARG A 776 -0.23 -16.03 -42.23
N LEU A 777 1.06 -16.33 -42.35
CA LEU A 777 2.08 -15.84 -41.43
C LEU A 777 2.93 -14.79 -42.13
N TRP A 778 3.01 -13.59 -41.55
CA TRP A 778 3.82 -12.49 -42.04
C TRP A 778 5.19 -12.51 -41.35
N LEU A 779 6.27 -12.61 -42.13
CA LEU A 779 7.64 -12.41 -41.64
C LEU A 779 8.21 -11.15 -42.26
N PHE A 780 8.62 -10.21 -41.42
CA PHE A 780 9.29 -8.98 -41.85
C PHE A 780 10.81 -9.17 -41.72
N VAL A 781 11.52 -9.11 -42.84
CA VAL A 781 12.99 -9.05 -42.84
C VAL A 781 13.39 -7.65 -43.29
N ARG A 782 14.07 -6.91 -42.43
CA ARG A 782 14.60 -5.58 -42.79
C ARG A 782 16.03 -5.73 -43.31
N ARG A 783 16.37 -5.06 -44.42
CA ARG A 783 17.72 -4.47 -44.51
C ARG A 783 17.84 -3.27 -45.46
N ASP A 784 18.63 -2.32 -44.95
CA ASP A 784 19.27 -1.13 -45.50
C ASP A 784 18.41 -0.12 -46.28
N GLY A 785 18.13 1.00 -45.61
CA GLY A 785 17.40 2.14 -46.17
C GLY A 785 15.91 2.22 -45.81
N THR A 786 15.18 3.01 -46.59
CA THR A 786 13.83 3.52 -46.31
C THR A 786 12.67 2.61 -46.70
N ASN A 787 12.89 1.50 -47.41
CA ASN A 787 11.82 0.60 -47.85
C ASN A 787 11.82 -0.73 -47.07
N ILE A 788 10.68 -1.10 -46.51
CA ILE A 788 10.45 -2.39 -45.85
C ILE A 788 9.97 -3.39 -46.91
N LYS A 789 10.67 -4.52 -47.09
CA LYS A 789 10.15 -5.66 -47.86
C LYS A 789 9.39 -6.60 -46.94
N THR A 790 8.16 -6.93 -47.32
CA THR A 790 7.26 -7.77 -46.54
C THR A 790 7.16 -9.14 -47.18
N PHE A 791 7.36 -10.20 -46.39
CA PHE A 791 7.16 -11.59 -46.83
C PHE A 791 5.92 -12.16 -46.14
N TYR A 792 5.11 -12.91 -46.88
CA TYR A 792 4.08 -13.75 -46.30
C TYR A 792 4.29 -15.20 -46.75
N VAL A 793 4.01 -16.12 -45.84
CA VAL A 793 3.89 -17.55 -46.14
C VAL A 793 2.43 -17.92 -45.93
N ASN A 794 1.78 -18.39 -46.99
CA ASN A 794 0.49 -19.06 -46.85
C ASN A 794 0.76 -20.45 -46.25
N PHE A 795 0.06 -20.80 -45.19
CA PHE A 795 0.08 -22.17 -44.67
C PHE A 795 -1.34 -22.74 -44.72
N ASP A 796 -1.46 -23.92 -45.33
CA ASP A 796 -2.67 -24.73 -45.28
C ASP A 796 -2.36 -25.95 -44.41
N VAL A 797 -2.99 -26.03 -43.24
CA VAL A 797 -2.73 -27.10 -42.27
C VAL A 797 -3.42 -28.42 -42.69
N THR A 798 -4.14 -28.45 -43.82
CA THR A 798 -4.86 -29.63 -44.33
C THR A 798 -4.10 -30.44 -45.38
N THR A 799 -2.96 -29.95 -45.91
CA THR A 799 -2.14 -30.67 -46.89
C THR A 799 -0.67 -30.75 -46.47
N THR A 800 0.01 -31.87 -46.73
CA THR A 800 1.39 -32.14 -46.31
C THR A 800 2.47 -31.44 -47.17
N SER A 801 2.13 -30.37 -47.88
CA SER A 801 3.08 -29.67 -48.78
C SER A 801 2.86 -28.16 -48.75
N TRP A 802 3.94 -27.39 -48.54
CA TRP A 802 3.91 -25.93 -48.49
C TRP A 802 4.45 -25.34 -49.79
N ALA A 803 3.75 -24.36 -50.37
CA ALA A 803 4.23 -23.58 -51.50
C ALA A 803 4.18 -22.08 -51.13
N GLY A 804 5.35 -21.46 -51.00
CA GLY A 804 5.46 -20.01 -50.83
C GLY A 804 5.56 -19.31 -52.19
N THR A 805 4.84 -18.21 -52.37
CA THR A 805 4.94 -17.36 -53.56
C THR A 805 5.52 -16.01 -53.16
N PHE A 806 6.61 -15.60 -53.81
CA PHE A 806 7.14 -14.24 -53.65
C PHE A 806 6.32 -13.27 -54.49
N ILE A 807 5.85 -12.17 -53.90
CA ILE A 807 5.37 -11.01 -54.66
C ILE A 807 6.30 -9.86 -54.29
N ASP A 808 7.26 -9.56 -55.18
CA ASP A 808 7.97 -8.28 -55.20
C ASP A 808 7.12 -7.31 -56.05
N ASP A 809 6.74 -6.16 -55.50
CA ASP A 809 6.24 -5.04 -56.32
C ASP A 809 7.42 -4.53 -57.21
N PRO A 810 7.20 -4.25 -58.50
CA PRO A 810 8.12 -4.64 -59.58
C PRO A 810 9.34 -3.74 -59.69
N ALA A 811 10.52 -4.31 -59.50
CA ALA A 811 11.73 -3.92 -60.20
C ALA A 811 12.44 -5.19 -60.71
N PRO A 812 12.89 -5.24 -61.97
CA PRO A 812 13.27 -6.49 -62.63
C PRO A 812 14.63 -6.97 -62.14
N GLY A 813 14.62 -8.04 -61.34
CA GLY A 813 15.82 -8.78 -60.97
C GLY A 813 15.43 -10.15 -60.42
N ASN A 814 15.54 -11.20 -61.24
CA ASN A 814 15.29 -12.57 -60.81
C ASN A 814 16.34 -12.98 -59.75
N HIS A 815 15.93 -13.08 -58.49
CA HIS A 815 16.70 -13.76 -57.45
C HIS A 815 15.90 -14.97 -56.95
N SER A 816 16.39 -16.18 -57.20
CA SER A 816 15.84 -17.40 -56.63
C SER A 816 16.55 -17.73 -55.31
N TYR A 817 15.82 -17.80 -54.20
CA TYR A 817 16.34 -18.24 -52.90
C TYR A 817 15.70 -19.58 -52.54
N ALA A 818 16.51 -20.61 -52.30
CA ALA A 818 16.04 -21.90 -51.80
C ALA A 818 16.05 -21.90 -50.27
N ILE A 819 14.92 -22.17 -49.63
CA ILE A 819 14.83 -22.47 -48.20
C ILE A 819 14.51 -23.95 -48.06
N THR A 820 15.40 -24.72 -47.44
CA THR A 820 15.14 -26.11 -47.04
C THR A 820 14.54 -26.10 -45.64
N ALA A 821 13.23 -26.33 -45.52
CA ALA A 821 12.58 -26.52 -44.23
C ALA A 821 12.56 -28.02 -43.88
N VAL A 822 13.00 -28.38 -42.67
CA VAL A 822 12.95 -29.75 -42.14
C VAL A 822 11.56 -30.03 -41.58
N VAL A 823 10.95 -31.12 -42.04
CA VAL A 823 9.63 -31.60 -41.60
C VAL A 823 9.77 -32.42 -40.32
N ILE A 824 9.04 -32.08 -39.26
CA ILE A 824 8.83 -32.97 -38.10
C ILE A 824 7.34 -33.36 -38.10
N ASN A 825 7.06 -34.61 -38.46
CA ASN A 825 5.72 -35.18 -38.42
C ASN A 825 5.46 -35.77 -37.02
N SER A 826 4.37 -35.39 -36.37
CA SER A 826 3.95 -35.96 -35.09
C SER A 826 3.09 -37.21 -35.31
N GLY A 827 3.61 -38.36 -34.92
CA GLY A 827 2.81 -39.58 -34.77
C GLY A 827 2.29 -39.70 -33.34
N GLY A 828 1.00 -39.44 -33.13
CA GLY A 828 0.22 -39.99 -32.01
C GLY A 828 0.16 -39.17 -30.71
N ALA A 829 -1.09 -38.82 -30.34
CA ALA A 829 -1.63 -38.47 -29.02
C ALA A 829 -0.81 -37.60 -28.04
N ALA A 830 -1.23 -36.35 -27.92
CA ALA A 830 -1.07 -35.43 -26.78
C ALA A 830 0.36 -35.19 -26.23
N GLY A 831 0.94 -34.07 -26.68
CA GLY A 831 1.65 -33.17 -25.76
C GLY A 831 3.17 -33.23 -25.75
N THR A 832 3.77 -32.20 -26.38
CA THR A 832 5.11 -31.60 -26.19
C THR A 832 6.03 -31.80 -27.39
N VAL A 833 6.26 -30.72 -28.16
CA VAL A 833 7.33 -30.64 -29.18
C VAL A 833 8.47 -29.85 -28.57
N THR A 834 9.57 -30.52 -28.24
CA THR A 834 10.80 -29.88 -27.77
C THR A 834 11.65 -29.49 -28.98
N VAL A 835 11.85 -28.20 -29.23
CA VAL A 835 12.83 -27.73 -30.22
C VAL A 835 14.18 -27.60 -29.50
N SER A 836 15.03 -28.61 -29.59
CA SER A 836 16.44 -28.45 -29.22
C SER A 836 17.18 -27.80 -30.37
N GLN A 837 17.66 -26.57 -30.15
CA GLN A 837 18.75 -25.87 -30.85
C GLN A 837 18.97 -26.27 -32.34
N ALA A 838 18.33 -25.55 -33.27
CA ALA A 838 18.68 -25.62 -34.68
C ALA A 838 19.67 -24.49 -35.01
N ASP A 839 20.95 -24.82 -35.21
CA ASP A 839 21.94 -23.89 -35.77
C ASP A 839 21.61 -23.62 -37.24
N ILE A 840 20.95 -22.49 -37.51
CA ILE A 840 20.76 -21.99 -38.88
C ILE A 840 22.10 -21.38 -39.33
N THR A 841 22.87 -22.14 -40.10
CA THR A 841 24.10 -21.64 -40.76
C THR A 841 23.71 -20.86 -42.01
N LEU A 842 23.72 -19.53 -41.94
CA LEU A 842 23.64 -18.68 -43.13
C LEU A 842 25.00 -18.71 -43.85
N MET A 843 25.07 -19.37 -45.00
CA MET A 843 26.24 -19.31 -45.87
C MET A 843 26.47 -17.87 -46.34
N ASN A 844 27.67 -17.35 -46.11
CA ASN A 844 28.14 -16.07 -46.62
C ASN A 844 27.95 -15.98 -48.14
N VAL A 845 27.13 -15.04 -48.61
CA VAL A 845 27.17 -14.59 -50.01
C VAL A 845 27.82 -13.22 -50.00
N LYS A 846 29.00 -13.12 -50.64
CA LYS A 846 29.79 -11.90 -50.80
C LYS A 846 28.98 -10.84 -51.56
N ARG A 847 29.28 -9.58 -51.22
CA ARG A 847 28.73 -8.33 -51.78
C ARG A 847 28.45 -8.37 -53.28
#